data_AF-A0A9E0PU39-F1
#
_entry.id   AF-A0A9E0PU39-F1
#
_cell.length_a   1.000
_cell.length_b   1.000
_cell.length_c   1.000
_cell.angle_alpha   90.00
_cell.angle_beta   90.00
_cell.angle_gamma   90.00
#
_symmetry.space_group_name_H-M   'P 1'
#
loop_
_entity.id
_entity.type
_entity.pdbx_description
1 polymer ?
#
loop_
_entity_poly.entity_id
_entity_poly.type
_entity_poly.pdbx_seq_one_letter_code
_entity_poly.pdbx_strand_id
1 'polypeptide(L)'
;MAFDDPSVAVKKEFVPEESQDKGRLSSEASEAFRAQSKSNARDQARPSDLNGVTMVSRDDGTYLFDKQGRLFESASSDGKANIAYHYDDPVNPNRITKEVLNGKIETRYLGPVTVDGKPLTVDGHEVNGYSIFENGQLKGNWSGIRSVDRDGTRVIGSGFSTASEAAYQRCDASGQKLVAEAKPLNNMQVDKKTSLFDLAANHSAAIESGVKPKEPIRQVNFEPQTVGRNESVLPALVLEEKCKPGRLVAFRKSEDVEKSDTNSATKPSSNESAVNSRVAVLEDGTYTRDANNRVIEMVSPDGKTKHTFKRADPNFPDRITSEVINDQEEYRFIGNCKSGGKPVILDGKENNSYSIYDMKGQLKGNWSGIRHVSPEGVFSVGTGSITKAGEKGYDDFGASGNKLTEAEAERRNSGGIWPERRECEHADGAKYRADLLGKDLRSLTEQREVAGKLEEHVWRKGESGYTCDKLPGEVRQNLELRQDKSLSYEDKDGVRHVKYQDGSSDTVKDGSTQHFDALGQLAKITGANGDSRSFSRSGAEVTAYTDTKAGQVTTWQRSASDRDSWSSAGKSETRVGLKTTADGAIEYKNADGNRVRENAQFSKIEFNSDNKPIKVTQDRSERTFEWSGEQLKSIVDKVSSKNGDSVKAWRSDDGKTLTREVNGRIRTCELAQAPSEDGDYGYKNSDGKSRLAKVTNLEKQADGALSGSENVVEAREDFIDALKASGLSEQRAEKYLKAIDGNVRRYDLKPEQIAAAFDNLRELLTSPEKSPYFNAAERKTLAETALHNIANNMEIDQGSHPTCNVTTVEVYTAARHPDQYARLVKEVGLTGKWTTSEGRVANIPIEAVRPGEDESKYNLDKPNSKLRNMASQVVEMTLINAMYEHGYKNEMEFVKKPDGSLVTVNGKAVEKLKEDKTGMRYVLDKPEQKSETKIGANGQRESITWQTSEDKFRDASGKLHSAESGGPGFTTFDNVQAGKLVFGYNMPYFEGPATPEGGKPEYDMATEERLLKIKAENKFPHGIATMGGIHVQTIHDVTRGKDGKLYVLLDNQHGESTDGWTTIDEIAKTQVKSGYEIEPKIRRWDRPDK
;
A
#
# COMPACT_ATOMS: atom_id res chain seq x y z
N MET A 1 31.27 55.37 -27.42
CA MET A 1 31.39 56.22 -28.62
C MET A 1 30.08 57.00 -28.75
N ALA A 2 30.19 58.35 -28.75
CA ALA A 2 29.28 59.44 -29.17
C ALA A 2 27.75 59.21 -29.26
N PHE A 3 26.93 59.93 -28.46
CA PHE A 3 26.14 61.17 -28.77
C PHE A 3 24.91 60.88 -29.68
N ASP A 4 23.65 61.29 -29.47
CA ASP A 4 23.05 62.52 -28.92
C ASP A 4 21.56 62.31 -28.52
N ASP A 5 21.08 63.15 -27.60
CA ASP A 5 19.69 63.52 -27.24
C ASP A 5 19.17 64.58 -28.27
N PRO A 6 17.85 64.78 -28.56
CA PRO A 6 17.04 65.65 -27.69
C PRO A 6 15.51 65.38 -27.65
N SER A 7 14.94 65.74 -26.50
CA SER A 7 13.54 66.09 -26.23
C SER A 7 12.93 67.13 -27.20
N VAL A 8 11.64 66.97 -27.56
CA VAL A 8 10.72 68.08 -27.92
C VAL A 8 9.33 67.83 -27.35
N ALA A 9 8.81 68.85 -26.67
CA ALA A 9 7.48 68.95 -26.10
C ALA A 9 6.41 69.38 -27.13
N VAL A 10 5.18 68.88 -26.99
CA VAL A 10 3.97 69.54 -27.51
C VAL A 10 2.84 69.46 -26.47
N LYS A 11 2.34 70.62 -26.07
CA LYS A 11 1.10 70.86 -25.31
C LYS A 11 -0.10 70.97 -26.27
N LYS A 12 -1.27 70.42 -25.88
CA LYS A 12 -2.62 71.03 -25.84
C LYS A 12 -3.68 69.91 -25.78
N GLU A 13 -4.36 69.75 -24.64
CA GLU A 13 -5.71 70.28 -24.35
C GLU A 13 -6.82 69.63 -25.20
N PHE A 14 -7.61 68.74 -24.58
CA PHE A 14 -9.08 68.85 -24.52
C PHE A 14 -9.63 67.87 -23.46
N VAL A 15 -10.47 68.42 -22.57
CA VAL A 15 -11.32 67.75 -21.55
C VAL A 15 -12.76 67.82 -22.09
N PRO A 16 -13.63 66.81 -21.86
CA PRO A 16 -14.66 66.92 -20.81
C PRO A 16 -14.82 65.60 -20.01
N GLU A 17 -14.82 65.70 -18.67
CA GLU A 17 -15.99 65.52 -17.78
C GLU A 17 -16.49 64.07 -17.65
N GLU A 18 -16.26 63.46 -16.48
CA GLU A 18 -17.36 62.91 -15.66
C GLU A 18 -16.91 62.58 -14.21
N SER A 19 -17.67 63.15 -13.27
CA SER A 19 -18.02 62.75 -11.88
C SER A 19 -17.03 61.92 -11.04
N GLN A 20 -16.46 62.48 -9.97
CA GLN A 20 -17.03 62.50 -8.61
C GLN A 20 -17.52 61.12 -8.10
N ASP A 21 -16.66 60.38 -7.40
CA ASP A 21 -16.85 60.13 -5.95
C ASP A 21 -15.63 59.46 -5.31
N LYS A 22 -14.91 60.22 -4.48
CA LYS A 22 -13.93 59.71 -3.52
C LYS A 22 -14.37 60.13 -2.13
N GLY A 23 -14.68 59.15 -1.30
CA GLY A 23 -14.51 59.24 0.15
C GLY A 23 -15.77 59.04 0.98
N ARG A 24 -16.15 57.79 1.24
CA ARG A 24 -16.80 57.41 2.51
C ARG A 24 -16.80 55.90 2.79
N LEU A 25 -15.64 55.31 3.12
CA LEU A 25 -15.59 54.09 3.95
C LEU A 25 -14.38 54.16 4.89
N SER A 26 -14.49 55.00 5.91
CA SER A 26 -13.70 54.92 7.14
C SER A 26 -14.64 55.03 8.33
N SER A 27 -14.98 53.91 8.95
CA SER A 27 -15.22 53.85 10.41
C SER A 27 -15.40 52.43 10.96
N GLU A 28 -15.80 51.43 10.20
CA GLU A 28 -16.08 50.10 10.80
C GLU A 28 -14.89 49.12 10.80
N ALA A 29 -13.89 49.31 9.94
CA ALA A 29 -12.71 48.43 9.91
C ALA A 29 -11.57 48.86 10.88
N SER A 30 -11.64 50.06 11.48
CA SER A 30 -10.58 50.58 12.35
C SER A 30 -10.87 50.41 13.85
N GLU A 31 -12.12 50.11 14.24
CA GLU A 31 -12.46 49.73 15.62
C GLU A 31 -12.27 48.23 15.89
N ALA A 32 -12.36 47.36 14.87
CA ALA A 32 -12.07 45.94 15.00
C ALA A 32 -10.56 45.63 15.16
N PHE A 33 -9.66 46.51 14.68
CA PHE A 33 -8.21 46.28 14.73
C PHE A 33 -7.52 46.89 15.97
N ARG A 34 -8.23 47.68 16.78
CA ARG A 34 -7.71 48.27 18.04
C ARG A 34 -8.08 47.51 19.31
N ALA A 35 -8.91 46.47 19.21
CA ALA A 35 -9.27 45.63 20.36
C ALA A 35 -8.37 44.39 20.54
N GLN A 36 -7.46 44.07 19.60
CA GLN A 36 -6.73 42.80 19.59
C GLN A 36 -5.20 42.93 19.70
N SER A 37 -4.71 44.00 20.35
CA SER A 37 -3.29 44.17 20.65
C SER A 37 -3.02 44.55 22.10
N LYS A 38 -3.55 43.78 23.05
CA LYS A 38 -3.00 43.67 24.41
C LYS A 38 -3.11 42.26 24.97
N SER A 39 -1.97 41.80 25.50
CA SER A 39 -1.73 40.64 26.37
C SER A 39 -1.32 39.32 25.70
N ASN A 40 0.00 39.15 25.57
CA ASN A 40 0.65 37.90 25.98
C ASN A 40 1.06 38.07 27.44
N ALA A 41 0.28 37.45 28.34
CA ALA A 41 0.74 37.02 29.66
C ALA A 41 -0.09 35.79 30.03
N ARG A 42 0.55 34.75 30.55
CA ARG A 42 -0.11 33.55 31.10
C ARG A 42 -1.33 33.95 31.93
N ASP A 43 -2.53 33.57 31.50
CA ASP A 43 -3.72 33.64 32.33
C ASP A 43 -4.52 32.35 32.25
N GLN A 44 -4.81 31.82 33.43
CA GLN A 44 -5.63 30.66 33.72
C GLN A 44 -7.04 30.87 33.15
N ALA A 45 -7.64 29.82 32.58
CA ALA A 45 -9.06 29.82 32.23
C ALA A 45 -9.88 30.27 33.46
N ARG A 46 -10.51 31.45 33.39
CA ARG A 46 -11.38 31.93 34.46
C ARG A 46 -12.75 31.27 34.31
N PRO A 47 -13.20 30.47 35.28
CA PRO A 47 -14.57 29.98 35.30
C PRO A 47 -15.54 31.16 35.42
N SER A 48 -16.61 31.15 34.62
CA SER A 48 -17.76 32.02 34.84
C SER A 48 -18.81 31.25 35.62
N ASP A 49 -19.09 31.69 36.84
CA ASP A 49 -20.13 31.10 37.69
C ASP A 49 -21.49 31.71 37.33
N LEU A 50 -22.28 30.95 36.58
CA LEU A 50 -23.69 31.26 36.32
C LEU A 50 -24.53 30.28 37.13
N ASN A 51 -25.24 30.78 38.16
CA ASN A 51 -26.19 30.00 38.97
C ASN A 51 -25.61 28.72 39.64
N GLY A 52 -24.32 28.71 39.97
CA GLY A 52 -23.64 27.55 40.57
C GLY A 52 -23.29 26.44 39.59
N VAL A 53 -23.24 26.76 38.29
CA VAL A 53 -22.61 25.97 37.26
C VAL A 53 -21.32 26.67 36.86
N THR A 54 -20.23 25.91 36.81
CA THR A 54 -18.94 26.39 36.32
C THR A 54 -18.78 26.00 34.86
N MET A 55 -18.66 26.99 33.97
CA MET A 55 -18.39 26.76 32.54
C MET A 55 -16.91 26.91 32.22
N VAL A 56 -16.36 25.94 31.49
CA VAL A 56 -14.99 25.95 30.95
C VAL A 56 -15.03 25.82 29.43
N SER A 57 -14.53 26.82 28.72
CA SER A 57 -14.39 26.79 27.26
C SER A 57 -12.95 26.52 26.86
N ARG A 58 -12.76 25.65 25.86
CA ARG A 58 -11.48 25.22 25.29
C ARG A 58 -11.58 25.16 23.77
N ASP A 59 -10.46 25.03 23.09
CA ASP A 59 -10.40 24.89 21.63
C ASP A 59 -11.17 23.64 21.12
N ASP A 60 -11.31 22.62 21.97
CA ASP A 60 -11.99 21.35 21.66
C ASP A 60 -13.49 21.33 22.04
N GLY A 61 -13.99 22.32 22.79
CA GLY A 61 -15.39 22.35 23.20
C GLY A 61 -15.71 23.17 24.46
N THR A 62 -16.95 23.05 24.91
CA THR A 62 -17.46 23.67 26.15
C THR A 62 -17.86 22.59 27.15
N TYR A 63 -17.50 22.78 28.41
CA TYR A 63 -17.72 21.84 29.51
C TYR A 63 -18.45 22.55 30.66
N LEU A 64 -19.54 21.96 31.14
CA LEU A 64 -20.35 22.49 32.25
C LEU A 64 -20.24 21.56 33.46
N PHE A 65 -19.79 22.14 34.58
CA PHE A 65 -19.63 21.45 35.85
C PHE A 65 -20.66 21.92 36.86
N ASP A 66 -21.20 21.00 37.66
CA ASP A 66 -22.16 21.32 38.72
C ASP A 66 -21.46 21.92 39.97
N LYS A 67 -22.25 22.26 41.00
CA LYS A 67 -21.75 22.82 42.27
C LYS A 67 -20.76 21.91 43.00
N GLN A 68 -20.70 20.63 42.67
CA GLN A 68 -19.80 19.64 43.25
C GLN A 68 -18.55 19.42 42.38
N GLY A 69 -18.43 20.14 41.25
CA GLY A 69 -17.32 20.01 40.30
C GLY A 69 -17.43 18.78 39.39
N ARG A 70 -18.63 18.21 39.22
CA ARG A 70 -18.88 17.07 38.33
C ARG A 70 -19.33 17.57 36.96
N LEU A 71 -18.78 17.01 35.90
CA LEU A 71 -19.17 17.33 34.52
C LEU A 71 -20.59 16.81 34.26
N PHE A 72 -21.57 17.68 34.02
CA PHE A 72 -22.95 17.26 33.72
C PHE A 72 -23.36 17.52 32.26
N GLU A 73 -22.62 18.37 31.54
CA GLU A 73 -22.83 18.57 30.10
C GLU A 73 -21.50 18.93 29.39
N SER A 74 -21.29 18.41 28.18
CA SER A 74 -20.17 18.80 27.31
C SER A 74 -20.62 18.92 25.86
N ALA A 75 -20.14 19.94 25.15
CA ALA A 75 -20.39 20.16 23.73
C ALA A 75 -19.10 20.32 22.94
N SER A 76 -19.00 19.70 21.75
CA SER A 76 -17.85 19.87 20.84
C SER A 76 -17.78 21.30 20.27
N SER A 77 -16.59 21.76 19.89
CA SER A 77 -16.38 23.10 19.32
C SER A 77 -17.13 23.34 18.01
N ASP A 78 -17.47 22.28 17.27
CA ASP A 78 -18.30 22.33 16.06
C ASP A 78 -19.81 22.19 16.32
N GLY A 79 -20.22 22.03 17.58
CA GLY A 79 -21.62 21.90 18.01
C GLY A 79 -22.32 20.61 17.59
N LYS A 80 -21.61 19.64 16.98
CA LYS A 80 -22.21 18.39 16.48
C LYS A 80 -22.39 17.30 17.54
N ALA A 81 -21.63 17.37 18.64
CA ALA A 81 -21.75 16.45 19.76
C ALA A 81 -22.10 17.22 21.03
N ASN A 82 -23.21 16.84 21.68
CA ASN A 82 -23.59 17.26 23.03
C ASN A 82 -23.85 16.00 23.87
N ILE A 83 -23.19 15.91 25.03
CA ILE A 83 -23.33 14.79 25.96
C ILE A 83 -23.80 15.32 27.31
N ALA A 84 -24.92 14.77 27.79
CA ALA A 84 -25.39 14.99 29.16
C ALA A 84 -24.99 13.81 30.06
N TYR A 85 -24.53 14.10 31.27
CA TYR A 85 -24.10 13.13 32.28
C TYR A 85 -24.99 13.21 33.52
N HIS A 86 -25.39 12.06 34.04
CA HIS A 86 -26.22 11.94 35.24
C HIS A 86 -25.49 11.11 36.31
N TYR A 87 -25.69 11.49 37.57
CA TYR A 87 -25.00 10.94 38.75
C TYR A 87 -26.02 10.60 39.85
N ASP A 88 -26.80 9.55 39.61
CA ASP A 88 -27.92 9.15 40.48
C ASP A 88 -27.54 8.07 41.51
N ASP A 89 -26.25 7.75 41.65
CA ASP A 89 -25.79 6.70 42.57
C ASP A 89 -25.73 7.23 44.01
N PRO A 90 -26.55 6.70 44.94
CA PRO A 90 -26.59 7.17 46.33
C PRO A 90 -25.38 6.71 47.15
N VAL A 91 -24.62 5.72 46.68
CA VAL A 91 -23.43 5.17 47.36
C VAL A 91 -22.16 5.85 46.87
N ASN A 92 -22.07 6.19 45.59
CA ASN A 92 -20.96 6.93 45.01
C ASN A 92 -21.45 8.14 44.20
N PRO A 93 -21.56 9.33 44.80
CA PRO A 93 -22.13 10.51 44.13
C PRO A 93 -21.29 11.02 42.94
N ASN A 94 -20.06 10.52 42.74
CA ASN A 94 -19.23 10.88 41.59
C ASN A 94 -19.35 9.87 40.43
N ARG A 95 -20.20 8.85 40.56
CA ARG A 95 -20.36 7.81 39.55
C ARG A 95 -21.37 8.22 38.50
N ILE A 96 -20.98 8.13 37.23
CA ILE A 96 -21.88 8.36 36.10
C ILE A 96 -22.85 7.17 36.02
N THR A 97 -24.13 7.43 36.29
CA THR A 97 -25.20 6.44 36.17
C THR A 97 -25.82 6.41 34.79
N LYS A 98 -25.73 7.53 34.05
CA LYS A 98 -26.28 7.64 32.70
C LYS A 98 -25.56 8.70 31.87
N GLU A 99 -25.31 8.39 30.60
CA GLU A 99 -24.81 9.32 29.57
C GLU A 99 -25.82 9.42 28.43
N VAL A 100 -26.09 10.63 27.92
CA VAL A 100 -26.98 10.85 26.77
C VAL A 100 -26.25 11.65 25.70
N LEU A 101 -25.91 11.00 24.59
CA LEU A 101 -25.27 11.63 23.43
C LEU A 101 -26.34 12.09 22.42
N ASN A 102 -26.31 13.39 22.10
CA ASN A 102 -27.18 14.07 21.14
C ASN A 102 -28.68 13.81 21.35
N GLY A 103 -29.09 13.53 22.59
CA GLY A 103 -30.48 13.16 22.93
C GLY A 103 -30.96 11.82 22.36
N LYS A 104 -30.10 11.03 21.70
CA LYS A 104 -30.48 9.83 20.94
C LYS A 104 -29.90 8.53 21.51
N ILE A 105 -28.64 8.56 21.94
CA ILE A 105 -27.94 7.38 22.45
C ILE A 105 -27.81 7.53 23.97
N GLU A 106 -28.41 6.60 24.71
CA GLU A 106 -28.41 6.59 26.17
C GLU A 106 -27.59 5.39 26.68
N THR A 107 -26.55 5.63 27.46
CA THR A 107 -25.78 4.57 28.14
C THR A 107 -26.21 4.56 29.60
N ARG A 108 -26.71 3.43 30.12
CA ARG A 108 -27.17 3.26 31.51
C ARG A 108 -26.24 2.34 32.29
N TYR A 109 -25.93 2.71 33.52
CA TYR A 109 -25.09 1.94 34.43
C TYR A 109 -25.82 0.73 35.01
N LEU A 110 -25.13 -0.42 35.08
CA LEU A 110 -25.63 -1.69 35.61
C LEU A 110 -25.02 -2.09 36.96
N GLY A 111 -23.97 -1.39 37.42
CA GLY A 111 -23.24 -1.73 38.65
C GLY A 111 -21.75 -2.01 38.42
N PRO A 112 -20.96 -2.12 39.52
CA PRO A 112 -19.54 -2.44 39.45
C PRO A 112 -19.37 -3.88 38.97
N VAL A 113 -18.35 -4.13 38.15
CA VAL A 113 -17.84 -5.50 38.01
C VAL A 113 -17.10 -5.82 39.30
N THR A 114 -17.50 -6.86 40.03
CA THR A 114 -16.85 -7.24 41.29
C THR A 114 -16.02 -8.51 41.14
N VAL A 115 -14.87 -8.54 41.80
CA VAL A 115 -14.03 -9.73 42.00
C VAL A 115 -13.91 -9.92 43.51
N ASP A 116 -14.30 -11.10 44.00
CA ASP A 116 -14.35 -11.43 45.44
C ASP A 116 -15.17 -10.43 46.28
N GLY A 117 -16.27 -9.93 45.72
CA GLY A 117 -17.18 -9.00 46.40
C GLY A 117 -16.65 -7.55 46.51
N LYS A 118 -15.52 -7.23 45.88
CA LYS A 118 -14.97 -5.87 45.79
C LYS A 118 -15.02 -5.36 44.34
N PRO A 119 -15.30 -4.07 44.10
CA PRO A 119 -15.23 -3.49 42.76
C PRO A 119 -13.85 -3.69 42.11
N LEU A 120 -13.84 -4.14 40.86
CA LEU A 120 -12.64 -4.26 40.06
C LEU A 120 -12.17 -2.86 39.65
N THR A 121 -10.93 -2.51 39.97
CA THR A 121 -10.31 -1.24 39.58
C THR A 121 -9.10 -1.48 38.69
N VAL A 122 -8.95 -0.69 37.62
CA VAL A 122 -7.78 -0.68 36.73
C VAL A 122 -7.26 0.75 36.68
N ASP A 123 -5.97 0.94 37.02
CA ASP A 123 -5.33 2.26 37.12
C ASP A 123 -6.09 3.29 37.97
N GLY A 124 -6.75 2.82 39.04
CA GLY A 124 -7.55 3.67 39.93
C GLY A 124 -8.98 3.96 39.46
N HIS A 125 -9.39 3.44 38.31
CA HIS A 125 -10.74 3.60 37.77
C HIS A 125 -11.56 2.31 37.89
N GLU A 126 -12.81 2.42 38.32
CA GLU A 126 -13.73 1.29 38.50
C GLU A 126 -14.21 0.74 37.16
N VAL A 127 -14.15 -0.58 36.98
CA VAL A 127 -14.71 -1.27 35.81
C VAL A 127 -16.19 -1.53 36.06
N ASN A 128 -17.01 -1.09 35.13
CA ASN A 128 -18.44 -0.94 35.31
C ASN A 128 -19.22 -1.61 34.17
N GLY A 129 -20.37 -2.21 34.49
CA GLY A 129 -21.32 -2.71 33.51
C GLY A 129 -22.22 -1.58 33.01
N TYR A 130 -22.55 -1.59 31.71
CA TYR A 130 -23.41 -0.61 31.06
C TYR A 130 -24.33 -1.25 30.02
N SER A 131 -25.54 -0.72 29.86
CA SER A 131 -26.44 -1.00 28.74
C SER A 131 -26.51 0.20 27.81
N ILE A 132 -26.40 -0.01 26.50
CA ILE A 132 -26.54 1.06 25.50
C ILE A 132 -27.92 0.98 24.87
N PHE A 133 -28.64 2.09 24.88
CA PHE A 133 -29.92 2.29 24.23
C PHE A 133 -29.77 3.31 23.10
N GLU A 134 -30.42 3.08 21.98
CA GLU A 134 -30.54 4.05 20.90
C GLU A 134 -32.03 4.26 20.62
N ASN A 135 -32.49 5.50 20.71
CA ASN A 135 -33.91 5.88 20.64
C ASN A 135 -34.80 5.03 21.56
N GLY A 136 -34.30 4.75 22.78
CA GLY A 136 -35.01 3.97 23.80
C GLY A 136 -34.98 2.45 23.61
N GLN A 137 -34.36 1.92 22.55
CA GLN A 137 -34.21 0.47 22.33
C GLN A 137 -32.83 -0.03 22.76
N LEU A 138 -32.78 -1.12 23.54
CA LEU A 138 -31.53 -1.77 23.95
C LEU A 138 -30.75 -2.29 22.74
N LYS A 139 -29.50 -1.85 22.59
CA LYS A 139 -28.57 -2.28 21.53
C LYS A 139 -27.53 -3.28 22.02
N GLY A 140 -27.23 -3.30 23.31
CA GLY A 140 -26.35 -4.30 23.92
C GLY A 140 -25.84 -3.91 25.30
N ASN A 141 -25.26 -4.89 25.99
CA ASN A 141 -24.60 -4.71 27.28
C ASN A 141 -23.08 -4.77 27.10
N TRP A 142 -22.38 -3.94 27.87
CA TRP A 142 -20.94 -3.72 27.77
C TRP A 142 -20.35 -3.67 29.18
N SER A 143 -19.11 -4.09 29.34
CA SER A 143 -18.33 -3.85 30.56
C SER A 143 -17.06 -3.09 30.20
N GLY A 144 -16.71 -2.09 30.99
CA GLY A 144 -15.57 -1.24 30.67
C GLY A 144 -15.34 -0.13 31.69
N ILE A 145 -14.26 0.63 31.49
CA ILE A 145 -14.00 1.86 32.24
C ILE A 145 -14.74 2.97 31.52
N ARG A 146 -15.62 3.69 32.22
CA ARG A 146 -16.11 5.00 31.81
C ARG A 146 -16.03 5.91 33.03
N SER A 147 -15.13 6.87 32.98
CA SER A 147 -14.98 7.89 34.01
C SER A 147 -14.60 9.22 33.39
N VAL A 148 -14.87 10.30 34.13
CA VAL A 148 -14.48 11.65 33.76
C VAL A 148 -13.59 12.20 34.86
N ASP A 149 -12.40 12.65 34.48
CA ASP A 149 -11.46 13.30 35.40
C ASP A 149 -11.93 14.72 35.73
N ARG A 150 -11.40 15.31 36.81
CA ARG A 150 -11.79 16.65 37.28
C ARG A 150 -11.53 17.77 36.27
N ASP A 151 -10.67 17.53 35.28
CA ASP A 151 -10.41 18.44 34.18
C ASP A 151 -11.35 18.22 32.98
N GLY A 152 -12.37 17.36 33.09
CA GLY A 152 -13.30 17.04 32.01
C GLY A 152 -12.76 16.03 30.99
N THR A 153 -11.56 15.47 31.20
CA THR A 153 -11.00 14.42 30.33
C THR A 153 -11.78 13.13 30.50
N ARG A 154 -12.21 12.52 29.38
CA ARG A 154 -12.92 11.24 29.38
C ARG A 154 -11.94 10.09 29.31
N VAL A 155 -12.08 9.13 30.21
CA VAL A 155 -11.37 7.85 30.19
C VAL A 155 -12.35 6.76 29.80
N ILE A 156 -12.17 6.18 28.62
CA ILE A 156 -13.03 5.12 28.09
C ILE A 156 -12.17 3.89 27.78
N GLY A 157 -12.55 2.73 28.29
CA GLY A 157 -11.94 1.44 27.95
C GLY A 157 -13.00 0.35 27.81
N SER A 158 -12.97 -0.43 26.74
CA SER A 158 -13.87 -1.57 26.50
C SER A 158 -13.26 -2.90 26.95
N GLY A 159 -14.06 -3.82 27.49
CA GLY A 159 -13.60 -5.13 27.99
C GLY A 159 -12.95 -6.06 26.95
N PHE A 160 -11.93 -6.79 27.41
CA PHE A 160 -10.92 -7.57 26.67
C PHE A 160 -11.19 -9.09 26.69
N SER A 161 -10.57 -9.83 25.77
CA SER A 161 -10.68 -11.30 25.65
C SER A 161 -9.61 -12.10 26.44
N THR A 162 -8.49 -11.51 26.87
CA THR A 162 -7.45 -12.16 27.72
C THR A 162 -6.68 -11.16 28.59
N ALA A 163 -6.02 -11.65 29.65
CA ALA A 163 -5.43 -10.86 30.75
C ALA A 163 -4.08 -10.13 30.46
N SER A 164 -3.53 -10.20 29.23
CA SER A 164 -2.20 -9.63 28.91
C SER A 164 -2.23 -8.34 28.09
N GLU A 165 -3.39 -7.81 27.73
CA GLU A 165 -3.51 -6.55 27.00
C GLU A 165 -4.58 -5.67 27.64
N ALA A 166 -4.16 -4.63 28.39
CA ALA A 166 -5.04 -3.57 28.82
C ALA A 166 -4.64 -2.26 28.11
N ALA A 167 -5.56 -1.67 27.35
CA ALA A 167 -5.41 -0.35 26.75
C ALA A 167 -6.69 0.48 26.94
N TYR A 168 -6.61 1.59 27.68
CA TYR A 168 -7.69 2.58 27.76
C TYR A 168 -7.35 3.82 26.92
N GLN A 169 -8.37 4.59 26.55
CA GLN A 169 -8.22 5.78 25.71
C GLN A 169 -8.65 7.02 26.49
N ARG A 170 -7.88 8.11 26.34
CA ARG A 170 -8.27 9.47 26.74
C ARG A 170 -8.84 10.20 25.53
N CYS A 171 -10.03 10.75 25.68
CA CYS A 171 -10.76 11.43 24.61
C CYS A 171 -11.16 12.85 25.03
N ASP A 172 -11.23 13.75 24.04
CA ASP A 172 -11.80 15.10 24.20
C ASP A 172 -13.34 15.10 24.21
N ALA A 173 -13.95 16.29 24.28
CA ALA A 173 -15.41 16.49 24.23
C ALA A 173 -16.08 15.87 22.99
N SER A 174 -15.38 15.78 21.86
CA SER A 174 -15.90 15.22 20.61
C SER A 174 -15.75 13.70 20.51
N GLY A 175 -15.08 13.07 21.49
CA GLY A 175 -14.71 11.66 21.44
C GLY A 175 -13.48 11.40 20.57
N GLN A 176 -12.75 12.44 20.17
CA GLN A 176 -11.54 12.33 19.37
C GLN A 176 -10.32 12.08 20.27
N LYS A 177 -9.36 11.31 19.75
CA LYS A 177 -8.23 10.75 20.50
C LYS A 177 -7.20 11.83 20.86
N LEU A 178 -6.93 12.01 22.16
CA LEU A 178 -5.87 12.90 22.65
C LEU A 178 -4.55 12.12 22.80
N VAL A 179 -3.78 11.96 21.72
CA VAL A 179 -2.38 11.43 21.65
C VAL A 179 -2.16 9.99 22.20
N ALA A 180 -1.26 9.23 21.58
CA ALA A 180 -1.00 7.82 21.91
C ALA A 180 0.04 7.64 23.04
N GLU A 181 -0.39 7.15 24.21
CA GLU A 181 0.47 6.40 25.13
C GLU A 181 -0.25 5.09 25.50
N ALA A 182 0.17 3.97 24.90
CA ALA A 182 -0.15 2.64 25.43
C ALA A 182 1.01 2.21 26.33
N LYS A 183 0.80 2.15 27.65
CA LYS A 183 1.78 1.59 28.58
C LYS A 183 1.42 0.13 28.87
N PRO A 184 2.32 -0.85 28.65
CA PRO A 184 2.08 -2.23 29.04
C PRO A 184 2.20 -2.42 30.56
N LEU A 185 1.28 -3.19 31.14
CA LEU A 185 1.27 -3.59 32.54
C LEU A 185 2.32 -4.69 32.79
N ASN A 186 3.49 -4.33 33.29
CA ASN A 186 4.46 -5.27 33.83
C ASN A 186 4.21 -5.47 35.34
N ASN A 187 3.47 -6.54 35.67
CA ASN A 187 3.46 -7.32 36.92
C ASN A 187 2.04 -7.65 37.39
N MET A 188 1.50 -8.77 36.91
CA MET A 188 0.56 -9.58 37.68
C MET A 188 0.81 -11.06 37.38
N GLN A 189 1.38 -11.78 38.35
CA GLN A 189 1.18 -13.22 38.48
C GLN A 189 -0.20 -13.42 39.10
N VAL A 190 -1.16 -13.92 38.33
CA VAL A 190 -2.41 -14.47 38.86
C VAL A 190 -2.63 -15.83 38.23
N ASP A 191 -2.72 -16.84 39.10
CA ASP A 191 -2.89 -18.24 38.73
C ASP A 191 -4.20 -18.49 37.97
N LYS A 192 -4.10 -19.39 36.99
CA LYS A 192 -5.17 -19.89 36.13
C LYS A 192 -6.47 -20.16 36.88
N LYS A 193 -7.55 -19.41 36.60
CA LYS A 193 -8.95 -19.89 36.52
C LYS A 193 -9.94 -18.80 36.04
N THR A 194 -10.71 -19.16 35.01
CA THR A 194 -11.96 -18.55 34.48
C THR A 194 -11.86 -17.23 33.71
N SER A 195 -12.55 -17.16 32.56
CA SER A 195 -12.58 -16.02 31.64
C SER A 195 -13.57 -14.93 32.12
N LEU A 196 -13.22 -13.65 31.96
CA LEU A 196 -14.05 -12.48 32.31
C LEU A 196 -15.43 -12.48 31.62
N PHE A 197 -15.56 -13.13 30.45
CA PHE A 197 -16.83 -13.27 29.75
C PHE A 197 -17.83 -14.17 30.50
N ASP A 198 -17.37 -15.18 31.24
CA ASP A 198 -18.23 -16.10 31.98
C ASP A 198 -18.85 -15.44 33.23
N LEU A 199 -18.18 -14.42 33.81
CA LEU A 199 -18.69 -13.64 34.92
C LEU A 199 -19.76 -12.62 34.48
N ALA A 200 -19.57 -11.95 33.34
CA ALA A 200 -20.52 -10.97 32.82
C ALA A 200 -21.84 -11.60 32.31
N ALA A 201 -21.76 -12.81 31.73
CA ALA A 201 -22.92 -13.58 31.30
C ALA A 201 -23.76 -14.07 32.50
N ASN A 202 -23.12 -14.55 33.57
CA ASN A 202 -23.80 -15.01 34.78
C ASN A 202 -24.48 -13.87 35.56
N HIS A 203 -23.91 -12.66 35.55
CA HIS A 203 -24.51 -11.49 36.19
C HIS A 203 -25.73 -10.95 35.41
N SER A 204 -25.71 -11.01 34.07
CA SER A 204 -26.84 -10.62 33.22
C SER A 204 -28.04 -11.57 33.38
N ALA A 205 -27.79 -12.88 33.47
CA ALA A 205 -28.85 -13.89 33.67
C ALA A 205 -29.51 -13.82 35.06
N ALA A 206 -28.79 -13.37 36.09
CA ALA A 206 -29.33 -13.21 37.45
C ALA A 206 -30.27 -11.99 37.58
N ILE A 207 -30.04 -10.93 36.79
CA ILE A 207 -30.86 -9.71 36.82
C ILE A 207 -32.13 -9.86 35.98
N GLU A 208 -32.07 -10.57 34.85
CA GLU A 208 -33.26 -10.85 34.02
C GLU A 208 -34.24 -11.85 34.66
N SER A 209 -33.79 -12.69 35.59
CA SER A 209 -34.62 -13.75 36.19
C SER A 209 -35.27 -13.39 37.54
N GLY A 210 -34.87 -12.29 38.20
CA GLY A 210 -35.54 -11.80 39.41
C GLY A 210 -35.49 -12.72 40.65
N VAL A 211 -34.59 -13.72 40.71
CA VAL A 211 -34.51 -14.67 41.84
C VAL A 211 -33.21 -14.51 42.63
N LYS A 212 -33.30 -14.33 43.95
CA LYS A 212 -32.15 -14.34 44.88
C LYS A 212 -31.63 -15.77 45.12
N PRO A 213 -30.31 -16.07 44.99
CA PRO A 213 -29.75 -17.35 45.39
C PRO A 213 -29.59 -17.43 46.92
N LYS A 214 -30.01 -18.55 47.51
CA LYS A 214 -29.76 -18.94 48.91
C LYS A 214 -28.46 -19.76 49.00
N GLU A 215 -27.53 -19.28 49.82
CA GLU A 215 -26.42 -20.00 50.49
C GLU A 215 -25.19 -20.52 49.68
N PRO A 216 -24.00 -20.63 50.32
CA PRO A 216 -22.71 -20.71 49.66
C PRO A 216 -22.18 -22.14 49.47
N ILE A 217 -21.47 -22.36 48.36
CA ILE A 217 -20.85 -23.65 48.00
C ILE A 217 -19.56 -23.88 48.82
N ARG A 218 -19.45 -25.09 49.37
CA ARG A 218 -18.44 -25.60 50.31
C ARG A 218 -16.99 -25.63 49.78
N GLN A 219 -16.04 -25.40 50.69
CA GLN A 219 -14.61 -25.74 50.59
C GLN A 219 -14.38 -27.23 50.37
N VAL A 220 -13.40 -27.57 49.52
CA VAL A 220 -12.75 -28.89 49.48
C VAL A 220 -11.24 -28.67 49.62
N ASN A 221 -10.68 -29.20 50.71
CA ASN A 221 -9.24 -29.23 51.01
C ASN A 221 -8.55 -30.36 50.23
N PHE A 222 -7.33 -30.13 49.76
CA PHE A 222 -6.35 -31.20 49.51
C PHE A 222 -4.95 -30.74 49.92
N GLU A 223 -4.30 -31.55 50.76
CA GLU A 223 -2.91 -31.43 51.22
C GLU A 223 -1.90 -31.86 50.14
N PRO A 224 -0.65 -31.36 50.16
CA PRO A 224 0.39 -31.76 49.21
C PRO A 224 1.22 -32.96 49.70
N GLN A 225 1.47 -33.91 48.80
CA GLN A 225 2.47 -34.96 48.99
C GLN A 225 3.88 -34.46 48.66
N THR A 226 4.78 -34.69 49.60
CA THR A 226 6.24 -34.56 49.55
C THR A 226 6.90 -35.56 48.59
N VAL A 227 7.89 -35.12 47.81
CA VAL A 227 8.93 -35.99 47.23
C VAL A 227 10.30 -35.52 47.72
N GLY A 228 11.08 -36.50 48.18
CA GLY A 228 12.27 -36.33 48.98
C GLY A 228 13.52 -35.84 48.26
N ARG A 229 14.36 -35.25 49.09
CA ARG A 229 15.78 -34.92 48.93
C ARG A 229 16.63 -36.08 48.40
N ASN A 230 17.67 -35.74 47.65
CA ASN A 230 19.02 -36.10 48.07
C ASN A 230 19.98 -34.93 47.81
N GLU A 231 20.65 -34.53 48.89
CA GLU A 231 21.68 -33.49 49.00
C GLU A 231 23.07 -34.12 48.89
N SER A 232 24.03 -33.38 48.31
CA SER A 232 25.42 -33.30 48.78
C SER A 232 26.10 -32.14 48.03
N VAL A 233 26.06 -30.90 48.54
CA VAL A 233 26.95 -30.26 49.54
C VAL A 233 28.23 -29.65 48.91
N LEU A 234 28.14 -28.32 48.68
CA LEU A 234 29.00 -27.16 49.10
C LEU A 234 30.36 -27.43 49.81
N PRO A 235 31.29 -26.44 49.99
CA PRO A 235 31.12 -24.96 50.11
C PRO A 235 32.26 -24.14 49.42
N ALA A 236 32.47 -22.81 49.47
CA ALA A 236 31.81 -21.54 49.85
C ALA A 236 32.72 -20.44 49.23
N LEU A 237 32.24 -19.25 48.83
CA LEU A 237 32.36 -17.96 49.55
C LEU A 237 31.82 -16.87 48.57
N VAL A 238 30.72 -16.17 48.89
CA VAL A 238 30.64 -14.83 49.54
C VAL A 238 31.08 -13.66 48.63
N LEU A 239 30.11 -12.89 48.08
CA LEU A 239 29.80 -11.48 48.40
C LEU A 239 28.82 -10.85 47.39
N GLU A 240 27.88 -10.08 47.94
CA GLU A 240 26.95 -9.17 47.27
C GLU A 240 27.66 -7.99 46.60
N GLU A 241 27.11 -7.42 45.52
CA GLU A 241 26.48 -6.08 45.55
C GLU A 241 26.07 -5.55 44.15
N LYS A 242 25.01 -4.76 44.20
CA LYS A 242 24.40 -3.96 43.12
C LYS A 242 25.35 -2.88 42.58
N CYS A 243 25.28 -2.57 41.29
CA CYS A 243 25.59 -1.21 40.79
C CYS A 243 24.83 -0.82 39.51
N LYS A 244 23.94 0.18 39.70
CA LYS A 244 23.50 1.35 38.89
C LYS A 244 23.75 1.41 37.36
N PRO A 245 22.81 2.00 36.59
CA PRO A 245 23.06 2.44 35.21
C PRO A 245 23.87 3.75 35.17
N GLY A 246 24.92 3.78 34.34
CA GLY A 246 25.80 4.92 34.12
C GLY A 246 25.33 5.85 32.99
N ARG A 247 24.83 7.02 33.38
CA ARG A 247 25.06 8.38 32.85
C ARG A 247 25.64 8.54 31.42
N LEU A 248 24.79 9.04 30.50
CA LEU A 248 25.20 9.76 29.28
C LEU A 248 26.04 11.00 29.63
N VAL A 249 27.21 11.15 29.00
CA VAL A 249 28.10 12.31 29.16
C VAL A 249 27.62 13.45 28.27
N ALA A 250 27.41 14.61 28.91
CA ALA A 250 26.96 15.85 28.28
C ALA A 250 28.09 16.56 27.51
N PHE A 251 27.74 17.15 26.38
CA PHE A 251 28.52 18.17 25.67
C PHE A 251 28.66 19.42 26.56
N ARG A 252 29.89 19.90 26.78
CA ARG A 252 30.13 21.20 27.44
C ARG A 252 29.83 22.35 26.48
N LYS A 253 28.99 23.28 26.93
CA LYS A 253 29.00 24.71 26.56
C LYS A 253 29.39 25.51 27.81
N SER A 254 30.28 26.49 27.63
CA SER A 254 30.47 27.68 28.50
C SER A 254 29.29 28.67 28.25
N GLU A 255 28.83 29.57 29.12
CA GLU A 255 29.33 30.39 30.25
C GLU A 255 28.18 30.52 31.32
N ASP A 256 28.24 31.10 32.54
CA ASP A 256 28.89 32.34 33.01
C ASP A 256 28.68 32.59 34.55
N VAL A 257 29.31 33.67 35.10
CA VAL A 257 29.10 34.39 36.41
C VAL A 257 30.00 33.96 37.61
N GLU A 258 30.81 34.76 38.35
CA GLU A 258 30.92 36.22 38.61
C GLU A 258 32.29 36.70 39.19
N LYS A 259 32.67 37.96 38.87
CA LYS A 259 33.43 39.03 39.59
C LYS A 259 34.67 38.75 40.48
N SER A 260 35.81 39.37 40.14
CA SER A 260 36.37 40.54 40.89
C SER A 260 37.65 41.14 40.25
N ASP A 261 37.62 42.47 40.10
CA ASP A 261 38.65 43.50 40.22
C ASP A 261 40.02 43.52 39.47
N THR A 262 40.12 44.59 38.68
CA THR A 262 41.24 45.57 38.50
C THR A 262 42.31 45.41 37.41
N ASN A 263 42.31 46.43 36.55
CA ASN A 263 43.40 47.15 35.87
C ASN A 263 44.15 46.58 34.65
N SER A 264 43.77 47.18 33.51
CA SER A 264 44.62 47.90 32.54
C SER A 264 45.20 47.16 31.31
N ALA A 265 44.92 47.81 30.16
CA ALA A 265 45.75 47.99 28.97
C ALA A 265 45.70 46.96 27.81
N THR A 266 45.17 47.46 26.68
CA THR A 266 45.57 47.23 25.26
C THR A 266 45.31 45.87 24.57
N LYS A 267 44.47 45.92 23.52
CA LYS A 267 44.33 44.98 22.38
C LYS A 267 45.66 44.79 21.58
N PRO A 268 45.79 43.84 20.61
CA PRO A 268 44.91 42.73 20.19
C PRO A 268 45.63 41.37 19.89
N SER A 269 44.84 40.38 19.41
CA SER A 269 45.22 39.20 18.59
C SER A 269 45.72 37.94 19.30
N SER A 270 44.88 36.91 19.34
CA SER A 270 45.31 35.53 19.03
C SER A 270 44.11 34.64 18.67
N ASN A 271 44.26 33.93 17.55
CA ASN A 271 43.46 32.79 17.09
C ASN A 271 43.00 31.88 18.23
N GLU A 272 41.69 31.61 18.30
CA GLU A 272 41.19 30.41 18.97
C GLU A 272 40.79 29.36 17.91
N SER A 273 41.42 28.22 18.11
CA SER A 273 41.49 27.02 17.30
C SER A 273 40.13 26.38 17.01
N ALA A 274 39.90 26.09 15.73
CA ALA A 274 38.96 25.06 15.29
C ALA A 274 39.25 23.75 16.03
N VAL A 275 38.26 23.23 16.77
CA VAL A 275 38.30 21.87 17.30
C VAL A 275 38.50 20.93 16.12
N ASN A 276 39.62 20.17 16.14
CA ASN A 276 40.07 19.32 15.04
C ASN A 276 38.96 18.33 14.61
N SER A 277 38.23 18.63 13.53
CA SER A 277 37.11 17.84 12.97
C SER A 277 37.53 16.49 12.36
N ARG A 278 38.69 15.97 12.75
CA ARG A 278 39.30 14.74 12.28
C ARG A 278 39.42 13.67 13.35
N VAL A 279 39.13 13.97 14.63
CA VAL A 279 39.07 12.97 15.72
C VAL A 279 37.68 12.97 16.41
N ALA A 280 37.02 11.81 16.46
CA ALA A 280 35.71 11.60 17.07
C ALA A 280 35.82 10.54 18.16
N VAL A 281 35.28 10.82 19.35
CA VAL A 281 35.33 9.93 20.50
C VAL A 281 33.92 9.47 20.82
N LEU A 282 33.72 8.15 20.85
CA LEU A 282 32.46 7.47 21.12
C LEU A 282 32.65 6.49 22.29
N GLU A 283 31.53 5.97 22.82
CA GLU A 283 31.57 4.99 23.92
C GLU A 283 32.38 3.73 23.58
N ASP A 284 32.44 3.37 22.29
CA ASP A 284 33.14 2.17 21.81
C ASP A 284 34.53 2.44 21.23
N GLY A 285 35.01 3.69 21.23
CA GLY A 285 36.37 4.04 20.85
C GLY A 285 36.55 5.41 20.19
N THR A 286 37.78 5.68 19.76
CA THR A 286 38.22 6.89 19.06
C THR A 286 38.44 6.61 17.58
N TYR A 287 38.02 7.54 16.73
CA TYR A 287 38.04 7.43 15.27
C TYR A 287 38.77 8.62 14.66
N THR A 288 39.70 8.37 13.75
CA THR A 288 40.46 9.41 13.05
C THR A 288 40.17 9.38 11.56
N ARG A 289 39.98 10.55 10.93
CA ARG A 289 39.76 10.71 9.48
C ARG A 289 40.88 11.45 8.76
N ASP A 290 41.04 11.16 7.47
CA ASP A 290 41.88 11.93 6.56
C ASP A 290 41.16 13.14 5.94
N ALA A 291 41.86 13.90 5.09
CA ALA A 291 41.33 15.07 4.41
C ALA A 291 40.18 14.77 3.42
N ASN A 292 40.02 13.50 3.01
CA ASN A 292 38.97 13.04 2.12
C ASN A 292 37.79 12.45 2.89
N ASN A 293 37.70 12.72 4.21
CA ASN A 293 36.64 12.22 5.08
C ASN A 293 36.58 10.69 5.21
N ARG A 294 37.69 9.98 5.00
CA ARG A 294 37.77 8.52 5.17
C ARG A 294 38.36 8.19 6.53
N VAL A 295 37.81 7.19 7.22
CA VAL A 295 38.35 6.71 8.51
C VAL A 295 39.69 6.01 8.28
N ILE A 296 40.76 6.56 8.83
CA ILE A 296 42.14 6.05 8.72
C ILE A 296 42.63 5.38 9.99
N GLU A 297 41.94 5.56 11.12
CA GLU A 297 42.29 4.92 12.39
C GLU A 297 41.05 4.71 13.25
N MET A 298 41.02 3.59 13.97
CA MET A 298 39.99 3.23 14.95
C MET A 298 40.67 2.63 16.18
N VAL A 299 40.42 3.18 17.37
CA VAL A 299 41.05 2.75 18.63
C VAL A 299 39.97 2.50 19.68
N SER A 300 39.88 1.29 20.22
CA SER A 300 39.00 0.94 21.34
C SER A 300 39.19 1.83 22.58
N PRO A 301 38.21 1.92 23.50
CA PRO A 301 38.28 2.82 24.66
C PRO A 301 39.40 2.44 25.63
N ASP A 302 39.74 1.14 25.72
CA ASP A 302 40.83 0.64 26.56
C ASP A 302 42.18 0.59 25.81
N GLY A 303 42.20 1.02 24.54
CA GLY A 303 43.38 1.04 23.68
C GLY A 303 43.90 -0.33 23.25
N LYS A 304 43.20 -1.44 23.58
CA LYS A 304 43.69 -2.80 23.29
C LYS A 304 43.47 -3.22 21.84
N THR A 305 42.40 -2.74 21.23
CA THR A 305 42.11 -2.89 19.80
C THR A 305 42.40 -1.57 19.09
N LYS A 306 43.25 -1.61 18.07
CA LYS A 306 43.65 -0.50 17.21
C LYS A 306 43.76 -0.99 15.78
N HIS A 307 43.01 -0.37 14.87
CA HIS A 307 43.11 -0.59 13.43
C HIS A 307 43.59 0.69 12.76
N THR A 308 44.59 0.60 11.89
CA THR A 308 45.06 1.71 11.04
C THR A 308 44.92 1.34 9.58
N PHE A 309 44.29 2.20 8.78
CA PHE A 309 43.96 1.93 7.38
C PHE A 309 44.69 2.87 6.43
N LYS A 310 45.26 2.32 5.37
CA LYS A 310 45.85 3.06 4.25
C LYS A 310 45.03 2.82 2.98
N ARG A 311 44.89 3.87 2.17
CA ARG A 311 44.16 3.85 0.89
C ARG A 311 44.97 4.55 -0.18
N ALA A 312 45.82 3.78 -0.84
CA ALA A 312 46.79 4.27 -1.83
C ALA A 312 46.42 3.92 -3.27
N ASP A 313 45.23 3.36 -3.51
CA ASP A 313 44.77 3.03 -4.86
C ASP A 313 44.14 4.27 -5.52
N PRO A 314 44.78 4.85 -6.56
CA PRO A 314 44.26 6.06 -7.21
C PRO A 314 43.01 5.80 -8.04
N ASN A 315 42.78 4.55 -8.48
CA ASN A 315 41.61 4.19 -9.26
C ASN A 315 40.41 3.85 -8.37
N PHE A 316 40.67 3.47 -7.11
CA PHE A 316 39.66 3.10 -6.12
C PHE A 316 39.97 3.77 -4.78
N PRO A 317 39.68 5.07 -4.63
CA PRO A 317 40.13 5.86 -3.49
C PRO A 317 39.61 5.34 -2.14
N ASP A 318 38.49 4.63 -2.07
CA ASP A 318 37.96 4.11 -0.81
C ASP A 318 38.51 2.73 -0.41
N ARG A 319 39.26 2.08 -1.31
CA ARG A 319 39.82 0.74 -1.08
C ARG A 319 40.90 0.77 -0.01
N ILE A 320 40.76 -0.12 0.97
CA ILE A 320 41.79 -0.38 1.98
C ILE A 320 42.93 -1.15 1.31
N THR A 321 44.02 -0.46 1.02
CA THR A 321 45.24 -1.03 0.43
C THR A 321 46.17 -1.60 1.50
N SER A 322 46.09 -1.11 2.74
CA SER A 322 46.76 -1.71 3.88
C SER A 322 45.96 -1.51 5.17
N GLU A 323 45.93 -2.52 6.03
CA GLU A 323 45.37 -2.47 7.38
C GLU A 323 46.39 -3.00 8.37
N VAL A 324 46.71 -2.23 9.41
CA VAL A 324 47.54 -2.65 10.54
C VAL A 324 46.66 -2.86 11.76
N ILE A 325 46.77 -4.03 12.38
CA ILE A 325 46.00 -4.40 13.57
C ILE A 325 46.95 -4.46 14.78
N ASN A 326 46.65 -3.70 15.82
CA ASN A 326 47.36 -3.63 17.11
C ASN A 326 48.88 -3.44 17.00
N ASP A 327 49.36 -2.85 15.90
CA ASP A 327 50.78 -2.75 15.59
C ASP A 327 51.50 -4.13 15.64
N GLN A 328 50.81 -5.20 15.22
CA GLN A 328 51.31 -6.58 15.20
C GLN A 328 51.36 -7.20 13.80
N GLU A 329 50.28 -7.04 13.03
CA GLU A 329 50.15 -7.60 11.68
C GLU A 329 49.64 -6.55 10.69
N GLU A 330 50.14 -6.60 9.45
CA GLU A 330 49.72 -5.76 8.34
C GLU A 330 49.14 -6.60 7.20
N TYR A 331 47.90 -6.33 6.83
CA TYR A 331 47.22 -6.88 5.65
C TYR A 331 47.46 -5.94 4.47
N ARG A 332 48.22 -6.37 3.46
CA ARG A 332 48.51 -5.58 2.25
C ARG A 332 47.73 -6.10 1.06
N PHE A 333 46.96 -5.22 0.41
CA PHE A 333 46.17 -5.54 -0.76
C PHE A 333 47.06 -6.00 -1.93
N ILE A 334 46.70 -7.13 -2.54
CA ILE A 334 47.44 -7.73 -3.68
C ILE A 334 46.56 -7.91 -4.92
N GLY A 335 45.24 -7.71 -4.82
CA GLY A 335 44.33 -7.74 -5.96
C GLY A 335 42.90 -8.06 -5.56
N ASN A 336 41.95 -7.83 -6.47
CA ASN A 336 40.54 -8.15 -6.23
C ASN A 336 40.26 -9.64 -6.45
N CYS A 337 39.32 -10.18 -5.68
CA CYS A 337 38.66 -11.42 -6.08
C CYS A 337 37.77 -11.10 -7.29
N LYS A 338 37.98 -11.79 -8.42
CA LYS A 338 37.25 -11.55 -9.67
C LYS A 338 36.35 -12.72 -10.02
N SER A 339 35.16 -12.43 -10.54
CA SER A 339 34.26 -13.39 -11.19
C SER A 339 33.84 -12.82 -12.55
N GLY A 340 34.03 -13.59 -13.62
CA GLY A 340 33.78 -13.10 -14.99
C GLY A 340 34.61 -11.88 -15.40
N GLY A 341 35.83 -11.74 -14.84
CA GLY A 341 36.74 -10.62 -15.12
C GLY A 341 36.42 -9.32 -14.35
N LYS A 342 35.31 -9.26 -13.62
CA LYS A 342 34.91 -8.11 -12.79
C LYS A 342 35.16 -8.38 -11.30
N PRO A 343 35.46 -7.35 -10.47
CA PRO A 343 35.54 -7.52 -9.01
C PRO A 343 34.24 -8.09 -8.43
N VAL A 344 34.35 -9.01 -7.47
CA VAL A 344 33.21 -9.53 -6.72
C VAL A 344 32.77 -8.48 -5.70
N ILE A 345 31.54 -8.01 -5.83
CA ILE A 345 30.89 -7.07 -4.90
C ILE A 345 29.82 -7.82 -4.13
N LEU A 346 29.87 -7.76 -2.80
CA LEU A 346 28.89 -8.39 -1.90
C LEU A 346 28.31 -7.31 -1.00
N ASP A 347 26.99 -7.10 -1.11
CA ASP A 347 26.27 -6.07 -0.35
C ASP A 347 26.95 -4.69 -0.42
N GLY A 348 27.31 -4.31 -1.65
CA GLY A 348 28.00 -3.05 -1.97
C GLY A 348 29.49 -2.99 -1.62
N LYS A 349 30.10 -4.05 -1.06
CA LYS A 349 31.50 -4.06 -0.62
C LYS A 349 32.38 -4.97 -1.48
N GLU A 350 33.59 -4.52 -1.81
CA GLU A 350 34.56 -5.29 -2.61
C GLU A 350 35.14 -6.47 -1.82
N ASN A 351 35.16 -7.64 -2.45
CA ASN A 351 35.91 -8.80 -1.96
C ASN A 351 37.33 -8.80 -2.56
N ASN A 352 38.33 -8.77 -1.70
CA ASN A 352 39.72 -8.47 -2.02
C ASN A 352 40.68 -9.53 -1.44
N SER A 353 41.86 -9.66 -2.03
CA SER A 353 42.94 -10.52 -1.57
C SER A 353 44.05 -9.68 -0.94
N TYR A 354 44.55 -10.16 0.20
CA TYR A 354 45.56 -9.53 1.02
C TYR A 354 46.69 -10.51 1.36
N SER A 355 47.93 -10.03 1.36
CA SER A 355 49.06 -10.72 2.00
C SER A 355 49.23 -10.19 3.41
N ILE A 356 49.45 -11.08 4.37
CA ILE A 356 49.61 -10.77 5.80
C ILE A 356 51.08 -10.75 6.13
N TYR A 357 51.56 -9.67 6.70
CA TYR A 357 52.94 -9.50 7.17
C TYR A 357 52.95 -9.28 8.68
N ASP A 358 53.98 -9.76 9.37
CA ASP A 358 54.28 -9.26 10.70
C ASP A 358 54.96 -7.88 10.63
N MET A 359 55.11 -7.20 11.77
CA MET A 359 55.78 -5.89 11.81
C MET A 359 57.28 -5.93 11.47
N LYS A 360 57.90 -7.11 11.37
CA LYS A 360 59.27 -7.27 10.87
C LYS A 360 59.31 -7.41 9.35
N GLY A 361 58.15 -7.37 8.69
CA GLY A 361 58.00 -7.50 7.24
C GLY A 361 58.04 -8.95 6.74
N GLN A 362 57.93 -9.96 7.63
CA GLN A 362 57.88 -11.36 7.22
C GLN A 362 56.46 -11.75 6.82
N LEU A 363 56.32 -12.40 5.66
CA LEU A 363 55.04 -12.90 5.17
C LEU A 363 54.53 -14.04 6.08
N LYS A 364 53.36 -13.85 6.68
CA LYS A 364 52.66 -14.81 7.54
C LYS A 364 51.63 -15.65 6.79
N GLY A 365 51.09 -15.13 5.71
CA GLY A 365 50.09 -15.83 4.92
C GLY A 365 49.36 -14.93 3.94
N ASN A 366 48.28 -15.46 3.35
CA ASN A 366 47.36 -14.71 2.50
C ASN A 366 45.94 -14.90 3.01
N TRP A 367 45.09 -13.91 2.77
CA TRP A 367 43.70 -13.93 3.15
C TRP A 367 42.85 -13.23 2.08
N SER A 368 41.67 -13.79 1.78
CA SER A 368 40.73 -13.21 0.83
C SER A 368 39.38 -13.00 1.52
N GLY A 369 38.80 -11.83 1.30
CA GLY A 369 37.53 -11.45 1.91
C GLY A 369 37.26 -9.96 1.82
N ILE A 370 36.23 -9.52 2.53
CA ILE A 370 35.82 -8.12 2.63
C ILE A 370 36.57 -7.48 3.79
N ARG A 371 37.26 -6.37 3.54
CA ARG A 371 37.74 -5.42 4.56
C ARG A 371 37.29 -4.04 4.12
N HIS A 372 36.32 -3.48 4.82
CA HIS A 372 35.69 -2.21 4.47
C HIS A 372 35.41 -1.39 5.73
N VAL A 373 35.59 -0.07 5.66
CA VAL A 373 35.22 0.84 6.75
C VAL A 373 34.27 1.88 6.17
N SER A 374 33.05 1.97 6.69
CA SER A 374 32.12 3.03 6.30
C SER A 374 32.63 4.40 6.76
N PRO A 375 32.21 5.51 6.14
CA PRO A 375 32.54 6.82 6.65
C PRO A 375 32.18 6.95 8.15
N GLU A 376 31.06 6.38 8.58
CA GLU A 376 30.54 6.46 9.95
C GLU A 376 31.25 5.54 10.97
N GLY A 377 32.30 4.84 10.54
CA GLY A 377 33.14 4.04 11.44
C GLY A 377 32.59 2.65 11.76
N VAL A 378 31.75 2.09 10.89
CA VAL A 378 31.42 0.66 10.89
C VAL A 378 32.52 -0.08 10.13
N PHE A 379 33.28 -0.94 10.81
CA PHE A 379 34.29 -1.80 10.19
C PHE A 379 33.69 -3.16 9.87
N SER A 380 33.65 -3.52 8.59
CA SER A 380 33.11 -4.80 8.12
C SER A 380 34.24 -5.74 7.73
N VAL A 381 34.25 -6.95 8.29
CA VAL A 381 35.18 -8.02 7.89
C VAL A 381 34.50 -9.37 7.71
N GLY A 382 34.86 -10.11 6.67
CA GLY A 382 34.26 -11.42 6.39
C GLY A 382 34.90 -12.16 5.22
N THR A 383 34.71 -13.47 5.14
CA THR A 383 35.37 -14.36 4.17
C THR A 383 34.67 -14.42 2.82
N GLY A 384 33.83 -13.44 2.46
CA GLY A 384 33.24 -13.28 1.12
C GLY A 384 32.44 -14.49 0.58
N SER A 385 32.25 -15.53 1.39
CA SER A 385 31.49 -16.73 1.09
C SER A 385 30.12 -16.52 1.69
N ILE A 386 29.13 -16.29 0.84
CA ILE A 386 27.73 -16.32 1.24
C ILE A 386 27.29 -17.78 1.08
N THR A 387 27.10 -18.48 2.19
CA THR A 387 26.63 -19.87 2.21
C THR A 387 25.12 -20.00 1.98
N LYS A 388 24.34 -18.93 2.19
CA LYS A 388 22.89 -18.87 1.91
C LYS A 388 22.45 -17.50 1.37
N ALA A 389 21.58 -17.51 0.37
CA ALA A 389 21.00 -16.27 -0.17
C ALA A 389 20.25 -15.49 0.93
N GLY A 390 20.73 -14.29 1.27
CA GLY A 390 20.19 -13.42 2.32
C GLY A 390 21.03 -13.35 3.59
N GLU A 391 22.03 -14.23 3.78
CA GLU A 391 23.01 -14.09 4.87
C GLU A 391 24.12 -13.11 4.44
N LYS A 392 24.46 -12.16 5.31
CA LYS A 392 25.65 -11.31 5.12
C LYS A 392 26.87 -12.20 5.33
N GLY A 393 27.74 -12.31 4.32
CA GLY A 393 29.00 -13.08 4.39
C GLY A 393 30.11 -12.36 5.18
N TYR A 394 29.73 -11.42 6.07
CA TYR A 394 30.62 -10.55 6.82
C TYR A 394 29.94 -10.06 8.09
N ASP A 395 30.77 -9.69 9.06
CA ASP A 395 30.35 -9.11 10.34
C ASP A 395 30.73 -7.64 10.41
N ASP A 396 29.86 -6.84 11.02
CA ASP A 396 30.06 -5.41 11.27
C ASP A 396 30.55 -5.19 12.70
N PHE A 397 31.59 -4.38 12.88
CA PHE A 397 32.28 -4.14 14.13
C PHE A 397 32.41 -2.66 14.46
N GLY A 398 32.40 -2.35 15.76
CA GLY A 398 32.80 -1.05 16.30
C GLY A 398 34.31 -0.95 16.56
N ALA A 399 34.79 0.16 17.11
CA ALA A 399 36.23 0.38 17.40
C ALA A 399 36.75 -0.54 18.52
N SER A 400 35.85 -1.04 19.37
CA SER A 400 36.14 -2.07 20.36
C SER A 400 36.45 -3.45 19.74
N GLY A 401 36.09 -3.67 18.47
CA GLY A 401 36.09 -4.99 17.85
C GLY A 401 34.89 -5.86 18.23
N ASN A 402 33.90 -5.30 18.94
CA ASN A 402 32.64 -5.98 19.23
C ASN A 402 31.71 -5.96 18.00
N LYS A 403 31.06 -7.11 17.76
CA LYS A 403 30.07 -7.26 16.69
C LYS A 403 28.84 -6.39 16.98
N LEU A 404 28.49 -5.54 16.02
CA LEU A 404 27.30 -4.68 16.06
C LEU A 404 26.08 -5.48 15.60
N THR A 405 24.93 -5.26 16.25
CA THR A 405 23.63 -5.69 15.71
C THR A 405 23.29 -4.89 14.44
N GLU A 406 22.38 -5.41 13.61
CA GLU A 406 21.95 -4.71 12.39
C GLU A 406 21.36 -3.32 12.70
N ALA A 407 20.54 -3.22 13.74
CA ALA A 407 20.00 -1.94 14.19
C ALA A 407 21.09 -0.96 14.67
N GLU A 408 22.14 -1.45 15.34
CA GLU A 408 23.28 -0.61 15.76
C GLU A 408 24.13 -0.14 14.58
N ALA A 409 24.38 -1.03 13.61
CA ALA A 409 25.08 -0.68 12.38
C ALA A 409 24.28 0.34 11.55
N GLU A 410 22.97 0.13 11.38
CA GLU A 410 22.07 1.08 10.70
C GLU A 410 21.99 2.42 11.42
N ARG A 411 21.85 2.42 12.76
CA ARG A 411 21.86 3.63 13.56
C ARG A 411 23.17 4.40 13.42
N ARG A 412 24.30 3.70 13.36
CA ARG A 412 25.62 4.31 13.19
C ARG A 412 25.78 4.91 11.78
N ASN A 413 25.38 4.17 10.75
CA ASN A 413 25.44 4.61 9.36
C ASN A 413 24.44 5.73 9.04
N SER A 414 23.31 5.82 9.75
CA SER A 414 22.33 6.92 9.59
C SER A 414 22.73 8.17 10.36
N GLY A 415 23.16 8.01 11.61
CA GLY A 415 23.40 9.12 12.52
C GLY A 415 24.61 9.98 12.19
N GLY A 416 25.62 9.44 11.50
CA GLY A 416 26.86 10.14 11.18
C GLY A 416 27.70 10.50 12.39
N ILE A 417 28.98 10.14 12.41
CA ILE A 417 29.84 10.49 13.56
C ILE A 417 30.46 11.90 13.43
N TRP A 418 30.24 12.61 12.30
CA TRP A 418 30.81 13.94 12.03
C TRP A 418 29.78 14.95 11.54
N PRO A 419 29.84 16.19 12.03
CA PRO A 419 29.17 17.31 11.39
C PRO A 419 29.78 17.59 10.00
N GLU A 420 28.95 17.66 8.97
CA GLU A 420 29.33 18.15 7.63
C GLU A 420 28.57 19.44 7.35
N ARG A 421 29.21 20.41 6.69
CA ARG A 421 28.54 21.61 6.17
C ARG A 421 28.59 21.59 4.65
N ARG A 422 27.43 21.71 4.00
CA ARG A 422 27.31 21.87 2.55
C ARG A 422 26.78 23.24 2.21
N GLU A 423 27.37 23.87 1.21
CA GLU A 423 26.95 25.19 0.72
C GLU A 423 26.82 25.16 -0.80
N CYS A 424 25.76 25.76 -1.32
CA CYS A 424 25.59 25.95 -2.75
C CYS A 424 24.78 27.22 -3.06
N GLU A 425 24.98 27.73 -4.27
CA GLU A 425 24.21 28.82 -4.86
C GLU A 425 23.52 28.27 -6.13
N HIS A 426 22.23 28.53 -6.24
CA HIS A 426 21.41 28.19 -7.41
C HIS A 426 21.40 29.37 -8.39
N ALA A 427 21.10 29.10 -9.66
CA ALA A 427 21.09 30.14 -10.71
C ALA A 427 20.02 31.22 -10.49
N ASP A 428 18.99 30.94 -9.69
CA ASP A 428 17.98 31.91 -9.24
C ASP A 428 18.50 32.86 -8.14
N GLY A 429 19.76 32.70 -7.71
CA GLY A 429 20.40 33.49 -6.66
C GLY A 429 20.17 32.97 -5.24
N ALA A 430 19.39 31.89 -5.07
CA ALA A 430 19.19 31.28 -3.76
C ALA A 430 20.47 30.62 -3.25
N LYS A 431 20.82 30.87 -1.99
CA LYS A 431 21.97 30.26 -1.31
C LYS A 431 21.51 29.33 -0.22
N TYR A 432 22.03 28.11 -0.24
CA TYR A 432 21.71 27.10 0.75
C TYR A 432 22.95 26.75 1.55
N ARG A 433 22.81 26.67 2.87
CA ARG A 433 23.79 26.13 3.80
C ARG A 433 23.15 25.05 4.65
N ALA A 434 23.48 23.79 4.38
CA ALA A 434 23.04 22.63 5.13
C ALA A 434 24.08 22.28 6.21
N ASP A 435 23.64 22.20 7.46
CA ASP A 435 24.40 21.56 8.53
C ASP A 435 23.88 20.13 8.70
N LEU A 436 24.74 19.16 8.40
CA LEU A 436 24.45 17.73 8.36
C LEU A 436 25.18 17.03 9.50
N LEU A 437 24.61 15.94 9.99
CA LEU A 437 25.33 14.94 10.79
C LEU A 437 25.24 13.62 10.03
N GLY A 438 26.31 13.25 9.32
CA GLY A 438 26.24 12.21 8.29
C GLY A 438 25.27 12.57 7.17
N LYS A 439 24.22 11.76 6.98
CA LYS A 439 23.14 12.03 6.00
C LYS A 439 21.97 12.83 6.61
N ASP A 440 21.90 12.94 7.92
CA ASP A 440 20.82 13.64 8.60
C ASP A 440 21.01 15.15 8.51
N LEU A 441 20.13 15.82 7.75
CA LEU A 441 20.03 17.27 7.74
C LEU A 441 19.51 17.75 9.10
N ARG A 442 20.34 18.52 9.83
CA ARG A 442 19.97 19.07 11.14
C ARG A 442 19.31 20.43 10.99
N SER A 443 19.92 21.26 10.15
CA SER A 443 19.36 22.54 9.75
C SER A 443 19.75 22.88 8.33
N LEU A 444 18.87 23.61 7.66
CA LEU A 444 19.15 24.23 6.37
C LEU A 444 18.91 25.72 6.50
N THR A 445 19.93 26.52 6.23
CA THR A 445 19.78 27.96 6.03
C THR A 445 19.54 28.19 4.54
N GLU A 446 18.39 28.73 4.19
CA GLU A 446 18.02 29.17 2.84
C GLU A 446 18.03 30.70 2.82
N GLN A 447 18.90 31.30 2.02
CA GLN A 447 18.92 32.72 1.77
C GLN A 447 18.36 33.00 0.38
N ARG A 448 17.30 33.81 0.31
CA ARG A 448 16.61 34.13 -0.93
C ARG A 448 16.11 35.57 -0.91
N GLU A 449 15.88 36.14 -2.08
CA GLU A 449 15.26 37.46 -2.19
C GLU A 449 13.73 37.34 -2.08
N VAL A 450 13.15 38.10 -1.14
CA VAL A 450 11.70 38.20 -0.95
C VAL A 450 11.34 39.69 -1.03
N ALA A 451 10.51 40.06 -2.01
CA ALA A 451 10.06 41.44 -2.24
C ALA A 451 11.20 42.49 -2.29
N GLY A 452 12.30 42.17 -2.99
CA GLY A 452 13.44 43.10 -3.14
C GLY A 452 14.44 43.09 -1.98
N LYS A 453 14.26 42.21 -0.99
CA LYS A 453 15.13 42.11 0.19
C LYS A 453 15.65 40.70 0.37
N LEU A 454 16.95 40.58 0.63
CA LEU A 454 17.57 39.30 0.94
C LEU A 454 17.16 38.86 2.35
N GLU A 455 16.42 37.76 2.44
CA GLU A 455 15.98 37.16 3.69
C GLU A 455 16.68 35.82 3.92
N GLU A 456 17.02 35.55 5.18
CA GLU A 456 17.56 34.27 5.63
C GLU A 456 16.48 33.47 6.38
N HIS A 457 16.18 32.27 5.91
CA HIS A 457 15.23 31.32 6.47
C HIS A 457 15.99 30.11 7.02
N VAL A 458 15.91 29.88 8.34
CA VAL A 458 16.54 28.72 8.98
C VAL A 458 15.48 27.65 9.20
N TRP A 459 15.62 26.54 8.47
CA TRP A 459 14.80 25.35 8.60
C TRP A 459 15.40 24.42 9.64
N ARG A 460 14.63 24.04 10.66
CA ARG A 460 15.07 23.17 11.75
C ARG A 460 14.18 21.93 11.82
N LYS A 461 14.80 20.78 12.03
CA LYS A 461 14.11 19.49 12.19
C LYS A 461 13.34 19.47 13.52
N GLY A 462 12.02 19.29 13.46
CA GLY A 462 11.12 19.04 14.58
C GLY A 462 10.42 17.68 14.44
N GLU A 463 9.38 17.43 15.25
CA GLU A 463 8.65 16.14 15.26
C GLU A 463 7.87 15.87 13.96
N SER A 464 7.29 16.91 13.34
CA SER A 464 6.43 16.81 12.16
C SER A 464 7.14 17.12 10.83
N GLY A 465 8.45 17.38 10.85
CA GLY A 465 9.24 17.77 9.68
C GLY A 465 10.14 18.97 9.98
N TYR A 466 10.55 19.70 8.94
CA TYR A 466 11.36 20.91 9.07
C TYR A 466 10.48 22.15 9.09
N THR A 467 10.71 23.04 10.05
CA THR A 467 9.94 24.28 10.24
C THR A 467 10.86 25.49 10.23
N CYS A 468 10.31 26.66 9.90
CA CYS A 468 11.03 27.93 9.87
C CYS A 468 10.26 29.00 10.66
N ASP A 469 10.93 29.64 11.64
CA ASP A 469 10.29 30.65 12.49
C ASP A 469 9.75 31.87 11.71
N LYS A 470 10.37 32.18 10.57
CA LYS A 470 9.95 33.28 9.69
C LYS A 470 8.78 32.92 8.76
N LEU A 471 8.47 31.63 8.62
CA LEU A 471 7.37 31.13 7.79
C LEU A 471 6.47 30.23 8.65
N PRO A 472 5.80 30.79 9.67
CA PRO A 472 4.96 30.02 10.57
C PRO A 472 3.81 29.36 9.79
N GLY A 473 3.75 28.03 9.82
CA GLY A 473 2.77 27.21 9.10
C GLY A 473 3.31 26.46 7.88
N GLU A 474 4.52 26.79 7.40
CA GLU A 474 5.20 25.94 6.42
C GLU A 474 5.92 24.78 7.14
N VAL A 475 5.58 23.56 6.72
CA VAL A 475 6.25 22.34 7.14
C VAL A 475 6.79 21.64 5.90
N ARG A 476 8.09 21.37 5.89
CA ARG A 476 8.76 20.60 4.83
C ARG A 476 9.12 19.23 5.37
N GLN A 477 8.51 18.19 4.83
CA GLN A 477 8.90 16.80 5.09
C GLN A 477 10.00 16.38 4.11
N ASN A 478 10.78 15.37 4.49
CA ASN A 478 11.81 14.77 3.64
C ASN A 478 12.77 15.81 3.01
N LEU A 479 13.04 16.91 3.72
CA LEU A 479 13.93 17.98 3.25
C LEU A 479 15.37 17.45 3.12
N GLU A 480 15.92 17.56 1.92
CA GLU A 480 17.24 17.06 1.57
C GLU A 480 17.95 18.06 0.65
N LEU A 481 19.23 18.37 0.98
CA LEU A 481 20.16 18.99 0.05
C LEU A 481 21.14 17.94 -0.47
N ARG A 482 20.95 17.55 -1.73
CA ARG A 482 21.68 16.45 -2.38
C ARG A 482 23.10 16.84 -2.77
N GLN A 483 23.91 15.83 -3.12
CA GLN A 483 25.29 16.03 -3.57
C GLN A 483 25.38 16.77 -4.92
N ASP A 484 24.39 16.59 -5.80
CA ASP A 484 24.25 17.35 -7.05
C ASP A 484 23.75 18.79 -6.83
N LYS A 485 23.66 19.22 -5.56
CA LYS A 485 23.19 20.53 -5.10
C LYS A 485 21.71 20.79 -5.36
N SER A 486 20.92 19.78 -5.74
CA SER A 486 19.47 19.92 -5.78
C SER A 486 18.86 19.88 -4.37
N LEU A 487 17.82 20.68 -4.17
CA LEU A 487 17.03 20.71 -2.95
C LEU A 487 15.71 19.98 -3.18
N SER A 488 15.39 18.96 -2.39
CA SER A 488 14.11 18.25 -2.47
C SER A 488 13.37 18.34 -1.13
N TYR A 489 12.05 18.46 -1.18
CA TYR A 489 11.19 18.31 0.00
C TYR A 489 9.75 17.96 -0.40
N GLU A 490 8.95 17.56 0.57
CA GLU A 490 7.51 17.38 0.44
C GLU A 490 6.81 18.41 1.32
N ASP A 491 5.78 19.06 0.81
CA ASP A 491 5.00 20.01 1.61
C ASP A 491 3.90 19.29 2.43
N LYS A 492 3.12 20.07 3.19
CA LYS A 492 2.02 19.55 4.03
C LYS A 492 0.90 18.86 3.25
N ASP A 493 0.80 19.13 1.95
CA ASP A 493 -0.25 18.60 1.07
C ASP A 493 0.23 17.33 0.33
N GLY A 494 1.44 16.83 0.67
CA GLY A 494 2.05 15.66 0.06
C GLY A 494 2.68 15.92 -1.31
N VAL A 495 2.83 17.19 -1.70
CA VAL A 495 3.41 17.56 -3.00
C VAL A 495 4.92 17.61 -2.86
N ARG A 496 5.62 16.87 -3.72
CA ARG A 496 7.07 16.85 -3.73
C ARG A 496 7.63 17.94 -4.64
N HIS A 497 8.51 18.75 -4.08
CA HIS A 497 9.24 19.83 -4.76
C HIS A 497 10.70 19.44 -4.93
N VAL A 498 11.26 19.72 -6.11
CA VAL A 498 12.70 19.59 -6.38
C VAL A 498 13.18 20.87 -7.05
N LYS A 499 14.19 21.53 -6.48
CA LYS A 499 14.87 22.68 -7.10
C LYS A 499 16.26 22.29 -7.52
N TYR A 500 16.58 22.50 -8.79
CA TYR A 500 17.86 22.15 -9.38
C TYR A 500 18.83 23.33 -9.34
N GLN A 501 20.13 23.02 -9.43
CA GLN A 501 21.18 24.04 -9.35
C GLN A 501 21.09 25.07 -10.50
N ASP A 502 20.59 24.67 -11.66
CA ASP A 502 20.39 25.54 -12.83
C ASP A 502 19.18 26.48 -12.71
N GLY A 503 18.47 26.46 -11.58
CA GLY A 503 17.28 27.28 -11.32
C GLY A 503 15.98 26.64 -11.80
N SER A 504 16.04 25.53 -12.55
CA SER A 504 14.84 24.77 -12.92
C SER A 504 14.26 24.07 -11.69
N SER A 505 12.98 23.66 -11.78
CA SER A 505 12.33 22.96 -10.68
C SER A 505 11.29 21.96 -11.14
N ASP A 506 11.06 20.92 -10.33
CA ASP A 506 9.97 19.98 -10.50
C ASP A 506 8.97 20.07 -9.35
N THR A 507 7.69 19.88 -9.69
CA THR A 507 6.60 19.62 -8.75
C THR A 507 5.97 18.28 -9.10
N VAL A 508 5.87 17.38 -8.13
CA VAL A 508 5.31 16.03 -8.32
C VAL A 508 4.09 15.85 -7.42
N LYS A 509 2.94 15.55 -8.05
CA LYS A 509 1.66 15.32 -7.38
C LYS A 509 0.89 14.20 -8.08
N ASP A 510 0.37 13.24 -7.31
CA ASP A 510 -0.43 12.12 -7.82
C ASP A 510 0.23 11.33 -8.96
N GLY A 511 1.56 11.19 -8.90
CA GLY A 511 2.38 10.52 -9.94
C GLY A 511 2.61 11.35 -11.21
N SER A 512 2.05 12.56 -11.31
CA SER A 512 2.35 13.51 -12.36
C SER A 512 3.49 14.44 -11.98
N THR A 513 4.35 14.78 -12.94
CA THR A 513 5.50 15.68 -12.77
C THR A 513 5.36 16.90 -13.66
N GLN A 514 5.45 18.09 -13.06
CA GLN A 514 5.54 19.37 -13.75
C GLN A 514 6.97 19.88 -13.63
N HIS A 515 7.62 20.13 -14.76
CA HIS A 515 8.96 20.67 -14.87
C HIS A 515 8.90 22.13 -15.33
N PHE A 516 9.47 23.01 -14.52
CA PHE A 516 9.60 24.44 -14.78
C PHE A 516 11.04 24.77 -15.12
N ASP A 517 11.24 25.61 -16.14
CA ASP A 517 12.56 26.12 -16.49
C ASP A 517 13.09 27.13 -15.45
N ALA A 518 14.30 27.62 -15.66
CA ALA A 518 14.95 28.59 -14.78
C ALA A 518 14.25 29.95 -14.68
N LEU A 519 13.28 30.24 -15.58
CA LEU A 519 12.45 31.44 -15.53
C LEU A 519 11.12 31.18 -14.79
N GLY A 520 10.93 29.98 -14.24
CA GLY A 520 9.71 29.55 -13.58
C GLY A 520 8.56 29.26 -14.56
N GLN A 521 8.84 29.10 -15.85
CA GLN A 521 7.83 28.80 -16.85
C GLN A 521 7.68 27.29 -17.01
N LEU A 522 6.43 26.81 -17.15
CA LEU A 522 6.18 25.39 -17.39
C LEU A 522 6.79 24.97 -18.74
N ALA A 523 7.77 24.08 -18.66
CA ALA A 523 8.55 23.56 -19.79
C ALA A 523 8.11 22.14 -20.18
N LYS A 524 7.71 21.31 -19.21
CA LYS A 524 7.18 19.97 -19.49
C LYS A 524 6.21 19.51 -18.40
N ILE A 525 5.18 18.78 -18.78
CA ILE A 525 4.33 18.01 -17.88
C ILE A 525 4.36 16.54 -18.30
N THR A 526 4.45 15.63 -17.33
CA THR A 526 4.42 14.18 -17.53
C THR A 526 3.36 13.58 -16.61
N GLY A 527 2.37 12.90 -17.18
CA GLY A 527 1.33 12.20 -16.43
C GLY A 527 1.83 10.88 -15.83
N ALA A 528 1.05 10.32 -14.90
CA ALA A 528 1.39 9.07 -14.21
C ALA A 528 1.49 7.84 -15.15
N ASN A 529 0.85 7.89 -16.32
CA ASN A 529 0.93 6.86 -17.36
C ASN A 529 2.16 7.03 -18.29
N GLY A 530 3.02 8.02 -18.03
CA GLY A 530 4.19 8.33 -18.84
C GLY A 530 3.92 9.23 -20.04
N ASP A 531 2.66 9.54 -20.34
CA ASP A 531 2.33 10.51 -21.37
C ASP A 531 2.86 11.90 -20.97
N SER A 532 3.26 12.73 -21.95
CA SER A 532 3.82 14.04 -21.63
C SER A 532 3.52 15.10 -22.67
N ARG A 533 3.60 16.36 -22.24
CA ARG A 533 3.57 17.55 -23.10
C ARG A 533 4.75 18.44 -22.74
N SER A 534 5.56 18.81 -23.74
CA SER A 534 6.67 19.76 -23.58
C SER A 534 6.47 21.01 -24.43
N PHE A 535 6.97 22.15 -23.95
CA PHE A 535 6.79 23.44 -24.58
C PHE A 535 8.12 24.04 -25.04
N SER A 536 8.11 24.64 -26.23
CA SER A 536 9.17 25.52 -26.72
C SER A 536 8.66 26.96 -26.70
N ARG A 537 9.50 27.89 -26.24
CA ARG A 537 9.12 29.29 -26.04
C ARG A 537 10.13 30.26 -26.62
N SER A 538 9.64 31.48 -26.90
CA SER A 538 10.45 32.67 -27.13
C SER A 538 9.94 33.77 -26.19
N GLY A 539 10.69 34.04 -25.12
CA GLY A 539 10.20 34.85 -24.00
C GLY A 539 9.02 34.15 -23.30
N ALA A 540 7.89 34.83 -23.16
CA ALA A 540 6.67 34.25 -22.56
C ALA A 540 5.81 33.48 -23.58
N GLU A 541 6.02 33.67 -24.88
CA GLU A 541 5.18 33.10 -25.93
C GLU A 541 5.57 31.65 -26.26
N VAL A 542 4.57 30.78 -26.40
CA VAL A 542 4.76 29.42 -26.90
C VAL A 542 4.97 29.45 -28.42
N THR A 543 6.05 28.84 -28.90
CA THR A 543 6.39 28.75 -30.33
C THR A 543 6.17 27.35 -30.89
N ALA A 544 6.25 26.33 -30.05
CA ALA A 544 5.91 24.95 -30.37
C ALA A 544 5.54 24.19 -29.09
N TYR A 545 4.85 23.06 -29.25
CA TYR A 545 4.71 22.08 -28.17
C TYR A 545 4.68 20.67 -28.75
N THR A 546 5.07 19.69 -27.94
CA THR A 546 5.17 18.29 -28.32
C THR A 546 4.42 17.43 -27.32
N ASP A 547 3.47 16.66 -27.83
CA ASP A 547 2.69 15.68 -27.08
C ASP A 547 3.25 14.28 -27.37
N THR A 548 3.50 13.51 -26.31
CA THR A 548 3.86 12.09 -26.39
C THR A 548 2.78 11.29 -25.69
N LYS A 549 2.04 10.48 -26.45
CA LYS A 549 0.94 9.64 -25.95
C LYS A 549 1.17 8.19 -26.35
N ALA A 550 1.28 7.28 -25.39
CA ALA A 550 1.57 5.85 -25.63
C ALA A 550 2.75 5.63 -26.61
N GLY A 551 3.78 6.46 -26.53
CA GLY A 551 4.96 6.44 -27.42
C GLY A 551 4.79 7.15 -28.77
N GLN A 552 3.57 7.53 -29.16
CA GLN A 552 3.32 8.34 -30.35
C GLN A 552 3.62 9.82 -30.06
N VAL A 553 4.45 10.44 -30.91
CA VAL A 553 4.89 11.83 -30.75
C VAL A 553 4.19 12.71 -31.78
N THR A 554 3.54 13.78 -31.32
CA THR A 554 2.90 14.82 -32.15
C THR A 554 3.48 16.17 -31.79
N THR A 555 4.02 16.90 -32.76
CA THR A 555 4.61 18.23 -32.53
C THR A 555 3.84 19.29 -33.30
N TRP A 556 3.34 20.28 -32.59
CA TRP A 556 2.68 21.46 -33.15
C TRP A 556 3.64 22.64 -33.18
N GLN A 557 3.74 23.28 -34.33
CA GLN A 557 4.62 24.43 -34.54
C GLN A 557 3.81 25.63 -35.01
N ARG A 558 4.08 26.79 -34.41
CA ARG A 558 3.55 28.07 -34.82
C ARG A 558 4.20 28.51 -36.13
N SER A 559 3.41 29.03 -37.07
CA SER A 559 3.92 29.59 -38.31
C SER A 559 4.77 30.83 -38.04
N ALA A 560 5.85 30.98 -38.82
CA ALA A 560 6.70 32.16 -38.75
C ALA A 560 6.03 33.42 -39.35
N SER A 561 5.09 33.25 -40.30
CA SER A 561 4.43 34.35 -41.01
C SER A 561 3.05 34.70 -40.47
N ASP A 562 2.43 33.82 -39.70
CA ASP A 562 1.10 34.02 -39.09
C ASP A 562 1.12 33.48 -37.66
N ARG A 563 0.94 34.37 -36.68
CA ARG A 563 1.03 34.03 -35.25
C ARG A 563 -0.11 33.12 -34.77
N ASP A 564 -1.22 33.09 -35.49
CA ASP A 564 -2.39 32.29 -35.14
C ASP A 564 -2.46 30.98 -35.91
N SER A 565 -1.58 30.76 -36.89
CA SER A 565 -1.51 29.51 -37.66
C SER A 565 -0.56 28.50 -37.02
N TRP A 566 -1.08 27.31 -36.74
CA TRP A 566 -0.35 26.20 -36.13
C TRP A 566 -0.46 24.95 -36.99
N SER A 567 0.63 24.18 -37.10
CA SER A 567 0.65 22.98 -37.93
C SER A 567 1.34 21.79 -37.26
N SER A 568 0.88 20.60 -37.61
CA SER A 568 1.42 19.31 -37.16
C SER A 568 1.10 18.21 -38.18
N ALA A 569 2.10 17.47 -38.64
CA ALA A 569 1.94 16.30 -39.52
C ALA A 569 0.94 16.49 -40.71
N GLY A 570 1.03 17.63 -41.40
CA GLY A 570 0.16 17.96 -42.55
C GLY A 570 -1.22 18.52 -42.20
N LYS A 571 -1.55 18.65 -40.91
CA LYS A 571 -2.74 19.37 -40.42
C LYS A 571 -2.37 20.82 -40.09
N SER A 572 -3.30 21.74 -40.34
CA SER A 572 -3.19 23.16 -40.01
C SER A 572 -4.45 23.63 -39.28
N GLU A 573 -4.27 24.41 -38.21
CA GLU A 573 -5.35 24.94 -37.38
C GLU A 573 -5.08 26.41 -37.01
N THR A 574 -6.15 27.18 -36.86
CA THR A 574 -6.10 28.53 -36.26
C THR A 574 -6.24 28.42 -34.75
N ARG A 575 -5.24 28.92 -34.01
CA ARG A 575 -5.20 28.93 -32.54
C ARG A 575 -4.82 30.33 -32.03
N VAL A 576 -5.82 31.22 -31.97
CA VAL A 576 -5.62 32.62 -31.61
C VAL A 576 -5.31 32.76 -30.12
N GLY A 577 -4.22 33.46 -29.81
CA GLY A 577 -3.86 33.79 -28.42
C GLY A 577 -3.51 32.58 -27.55
N LEU A 578 -2.89 31.55 -28.14
CA LEU A 578 -2.51 30.32 -27.42
C LEU A 578 -1.65 30.65 -26.19
N LYS A 579 -2.09 30.15 -25.02
CA LYS A 579 -1.39 30.27 -23.74
C LYS A 579 -1.37 28.93 -23.00
N THR A 580 -0.41 28.77 -22.09
CA THR A 580 -0.35 27.64 -21.16
C THR A 580 -0.91 28.02 -19.81
N THR A 581 -1.51 27.06 -19.14
CA THR A 581 -2.02 27.16 -17.76
C THR A 581 -1.09 26.44 -16.79
N ALA A 582 -1.25 26.69 -15.49
CA ALA A 582 -0.40 26.11 -14.45
C ALA A 582 -0.55 24.59 -14.35
N ASP A 583 -1.70 24.02 -14.72
CA ASP A 583 -1.95 22.58 -14.75
C ASP A 583 -1.47 21.91 -16.05
N GLY A 584 -0.82 22.66 -16.94
CA GLY A 584 -0.25 22.15 -18.20
C GLY A 584 -1.23 22.07 -19.36
N ALA A 585 -2.45 22.56 -19.20
CA ALA A 585 -3.37 22.74 -20.32
C ALA A 585 -2.95 23.89 -21.23
N ILE A 586 -3.27 23.80 -22.52
CA ILE A 586 -3.20 24.93 -23.45
C ILE A 586 -4.60 25.48 -23.72
N GLU A 587 -4.71 26.81 -23.81
CA GLU A 587 -5.96 27.51 -24.11
C GLU A 587 -5.77 28.44 -25.30
N TYR A 588 -6.74 28.45 -26.22
CA TYR A 588 -6.75 29.32 -27.40
C TYR A 588 -8.20 29.57 -27.87
N LYS A 589 -8.39 30.49 -28.82
CA LYS A 589 -9.65 30.57 -29.59
C LYS A 589 -9.49 29.87 -30.94
N ASN A 590 -10.47 29.05 -31.31
CA ASN A 590 -10.51 28.40 -32.62
C ASN A 590 -10.96 29.38 -33.73
N ALA A 591 -11.07 28.90 -34.97
CA ALA A 591 -11.51 29.70 -36.11
C ALA A 591 -12.94 30.28 -35.96
N ASP A 592 -13.80 29.62 -35.20
CA ASP A 592 -15.17 30.07 -34.91
C ASP A 592 -15.23 31.08 -33.75
N GLY A 593 -14.08 31.39 -33.14
CA GLY A 593 -13.98 32.30 -31.99
C GLY A 593 -14.30 31.67 -30.64
N ASN A 594 -14.63 30.37 -30.60
CA ASN A 594 -14.88 29.62 -29.37
C ASN A 594 -13.59 29.41 -28.59
N ARG A 595 -13.66 29.54 -27.25
CA ARG A 595 -12.56 29.14 -26.36
C ARG A 595 -12.39 27.63 -26.47
N VAL A 596 -11.14 27.20 -26.58
CA VAL A 596 -10.74 25.79 -26.54
C VAL A 596 -9.68 25.61 -25.46
N ARG A 597 -9.81 24.55 -24.67
CA ARG A 597 -8.82 24.09 -23.70
C ARG A 597 -8.40 22.68 -24.08
N GLU A 598 -7.10 22.42 -24.19
CA GLU A 598 -6.58 21.06 -24.30
C GLU A 598 -5.81 20.72 -23.02
N ASN A 599 -6.37 19.84 -22.19
CA ASN A 599 -5.79 19.53 -20.88
C ASN A 599 -4.53 18.65 -20.98
N ALA A 600 -3.89 18.40 -19.83
CA ALA A 600 -2.66 17.61 -19.76
C ALA A 600 -2.85 16.13 -20.14
N GLN A 601 -4.09 15.66 -20.19
CA GLN A 601 -4.49 14.32 -20.65
C GLN A 601 -4.94 14.32 -22.13
N PHE A 602 -4.60 15.38 -22.86
CA PHE A 602 -4.88 15.57 -24.30
C PHE A 602 -6.36 15.57 -24.67
N SER A 603 -7.25 15.82 -23.71
CA SER A 603 -8.67 16.03 -24.02
C SER A 603 -8.85 17.43 -24.57
N LYS A 604 -9.52 17.56 -25.71
CA LYS A 604 -9.86 18.87 -26.30
C LYS A 604 -11.27 19.26 -25.89
N ILE A 605 -11.41 20.34 -25.12
CA ILE A 605 -12.67 20.89 -24.64
C ILE A 605 -12.97 22.19 -25.38
N GLU A 606 -14.14 22.27 -25.99
CA GLU A 606 -14.66 23.48 -26.62
C GLU A 606 -15.74 24.10 -25.74
N PHE A 607 -15.76 25.42 -25.68
CA PHE A 607 -16.68 26.20 -24.85
C PHE A 607 -17.55 27.13 -25.69
N ASN A 608 -18.77 27.38 -25.24
CA ASN A 608 -19.62 28.44 -25.81
C ASN A 608 -19.19 29.84 -25.35
N SER A 609 -19.92 30.88 -25.80
CA SER A 609 -19.68 32.28 -25.43
C SER A 609 -19.80 32.56 -23.93
N ASP A 610 -20.54 31.72 -23.19
CA ASP A 610 -20.74 31.83 -21.73
C ASP A 610 -19.68 31.03 -20.95
N ASN A 611 -18.61 30.57 -21.61
CA ASN A 611 -17.55 29.72 -21.04
C ASN A 611 -18.05 28.39 -20.46
N LYS A 612 -19.12 27.81 -21.03
CA LYS A 612 -19.60 26.47 -20.67
C LYS A 612 -19.09 25.43 -21.65
N PRO A 613 -18.67 24.25 -21.18
CA PRO A 613 -18.22 23.18 -22.08
C PRO A 613 -19.39 22.75 -22.95
N ILE A 614 -19.15 22.66 -24.26
CA ILE A 614 -20.13 22.16 -25.25
C ILE A 614 -19.67 20.85 -25.89
N LYS A 615 -18.37 20.59 -25.91
CA LYS A 615 -17.81 19.39 -26.51
C LYS A 615 -16.48 19.05 -25.87
N VAL A 616 -16.30 17.79 -25.51
CA VAL A 616 -15.02 17.20 -25.13
C VAL A 616 -14.70 16.06 -26.09
N THR A 617 -13.50 16.09 -26.66
CA THR A 617 -13.03 15.09 -27.63
C THR A 617 -11.75 14.44 -27.13
N GLN A 618 -11.73 13.12 -27.18
CA GLN A 618 -10.56 12.25 -26.96
C GLN A 618 -10.39 11.33 -28.19
N ASP A 619 -9.45 10.40 -28.16
CA ASP A 619 -9.09 9.57 -29.33
C ASP A 619 -10.26 8.71 -29.80
N ARG A 620 -11.00 8.10 -28.87
CA ARG A 620 -12.12 7.18 -29.17
C ARG A 620 -13.39 7.53 -28.43
N SER A 621 -13.44 8.70 -27.81
CA SER A 621 -14.64 9.14 -27.10
C SER A 621 -14.92 10.62 -27.30
N GLU A 622 -16.20 10.94 -27.25
CA GLU A 622 -16.73 12.29 -27.37
C GLU A 622 -17.83 12.48 -26.33
N ARG A 623 -17.82 13.61 -25.64
CA ARG A 623 -18.93 14.06 -24.79
C ARG A 623 -19.43 15.40 -25.29
N THR A 624 -20.70 15.52 -25.58
CA THR A 624 -21.32 16.81 -25.97
C THR A 624 -22.32 17.28 -24.94
N PHE A 625 -22.39 18.58 -24.73
CA PHE A 625 -23.34 19.23 -23.85
C PHE A 625 -24.18 20.22 -24.63
N GLU A 626 -25.48 20.23 -24.36
CA GLU A 626 -26.41 21.21 -24.89
C GLU A 626 -26.94 22.08 -23.76
N TRP A 627 -26.92 23.40 -23.95
CA TRP A 627 -27.31 24.37 -22.94
C TRP A 627 -28.45 25.26 -23.43
N SER A 628 -29.38 25.60 -22.53
CA SER A 628 -30.38 26.65 -22.73
C SER A 628 -30.23 27.68 -21.62
N GLY A 629 -29.49 28.75 -21.90
CA GLY A 629 -29.06 29.72 -20.89
C GLY A 629 -28.22 29.06 -19.78
N GLU A 630 -28.72 29.13 -18.54
CA GLU A 630 -28.06 28.50 -17.39
C GLU A 630 -28.31 27.00 -17.24
N GLN A 631 -29.30 26.46 -17.96
CA GLN A 631 -29.74 25.07 -17.77
C GLN A 631 -29.07 24.13 -18.76
N LEU A 632 -28.53 23.02 -18.24
CA LEU A 632 -28.07 21.90 -19.04
C LEU A 632 -29.27 21.14 -19.60
N LYS A 633 -29.35 20.96 -20.92
CA LYS A 633 -30.47 20.30 -21.62
C LYS A 633 -30.17 18.87 -22.02
N SER A 634 -28.94 18.59 -22.44
CA SER A 634 -28.54 17.23 -22.75
C SER A 634 -27.05 16.98 -22.52
N ILE A 635 -26.73 15.73 -22.25
CA ILE A 635 -25.36 15.19 -22.23
C ILE A 635 -25.37 13.99 -23.15
N VAL A 636 -24.46 13.94 -24.13
CA VAL A 636 -24.32 12.78 -25.01
C VAL A 636 -22.89 12.28 -24.96
N ASP A 637 -22.72 11.07 -24.46
CA ASP A 637 -21.44 10.36 -24.45
C ASP A 637 -21.43 9.38 -25.63
N LYS A 638 -20.39 9.46 -26.45
CA LYS A 638 -20.11 8.50 -27.53
C LYS A 638 -18.77 7.86 -27.25
N VAL A 639 -18.71 6.54 -27.35
CA VAL A 639 -17.50 5.75 -27.15
C VAL A 639 -17.37 4.76 -28.28
N SER A 640 -16.29 4.84 -29.04
CA SER A 640 -15.95 3.90 -30.10
C SER A 640 -14.99 2.84 -29.59
N SER A 641 -15.49 1.62 -29.39
CA SER A 641 -14.69 0.50 -28.89
C SER A 641 -14.53 -0.59 -29.95
N LYS A 642 -13.58 -1.51 -29.73
CA LYS A 642 -13.45 -2.72 -30.56
C LYS A 642 -14.70 -3.60 -30.53
N ASN A 643 -15.52 -3.49 -29.48
CA ASN A 643 -16.74 -4.27 -29.27
C ASN A 643 -18.00 -3.53 -29.77
N GLY A 644 -17.82 -2.45 -30.54
CA GLY A 644 -18.89 -1.63 -31.08
C GLY A 644 -18.94 -0.22 -30.47
N ASP A 645 -19.60 0.68 -31.20
CA ASP A 645 -19.87 2.03 -30.74
C ASP A 645 -21.00 2.03 -29.71
N SER A 646 -20.84 2.82 -28.64
CA SER A 646 -21.90 3.05 -27.66
C SER A 646 -22.23 4.54 -27.58
N VAL A 647 -23.52 4.83 -27.49
CA VAL A 647 -24.04 6.19 -27.31
C VAL A 647 -24.95 6.23 -26.10
N LYS A 648 -24.67 7.12 -25.16
CA LYS A 648 -25.51 7.41 -24.00
C LYS A 648 -25.98 8.85 -24.07
N ALA A 649 -27.28 9.05 -24.20
CA ALA A 649 -27.88 10.38 -24.27
C ALA A 649 -28.77 10.61 -23.04
N TRP A 650 -28.36 11.54 -22.19
CA TRP A 650 -29.14 12.06 -21.08
C TRP A 650 -29.84 13.36 -21.52
N ARG A 651 -31.11 13.52 -21.14
CA ARG A 651 -31.91 14.72 -21.37
C ARG A 651 -32.39 15.31 -20.06
N SER A 652 -32.52 16.63 -19.99
CA SER A 652 -33.05 17.33 -18.84
C SER A 652 -34.02 18.42 -19.25
N ASP A 653 -35.22 18.35 -18.69
CA ASP A 653 -36.25 19.36 -18.92
C ASP A 653 -36.10 20.53 -17.96
N ASP A 654 -35.71 20.26 -16.70
CA ASP A 654 -35.61 21.21 -15.58
C ASP A 654 -34.16 21.68 -15.30
N GLY A 655 -33.16 21.13 -16.00
CA GLY A 655 -31.74 21.40 -15.79
C GLY A 655 -31.14 20.72 -14.55
N LYS A 656 -31.90 19.87 -13.85
CA LYS A 656 -31.49 19.18 -12.61
C LYS A 656 -31.67 17.69 -12.69
N THR A 657 -32.72 17.23 -13.33
CA THR A 657 -33.07 15.83 -13.46
C THR A 657 -32.64 15.37 -14.85
N LEU A 658 -31.68 14.46 -14.90
CA LEU A 658 -31.24 13.81 -16.13
C LEU A 658 -32.05 12.53 -16.33
N THR A 659 -32.61 12.35 -17.52
CA THR A 659 -33.38 11.16 -17.90
C THR A 659 -32.82 10.53 -19.16
N ARG A 660 -32.87 9.20 -19.23
CA ARG A 660 -32.44 8.42 -20.38
C ARG A 660 -33.32 7.18 -20.51
N GLU A 661 -33.74 6.86 -21.72
CA GLU A 661 -34.43 5.60 -21.99
C GLU A 661 -33.42 4.47 -22.26
N VAL A 662 -33.57 3.36 -21.54
CA VAL A 662 -32.78 2.13 -21.74
C VAL A 662 -33.75 0.96 -21.74
N ASN A 663 -33.82 0.21 -22.85
CA ASN A 663 -34.67 -0.97 -22.99
C ASN A 663 -36.16 -0.74 -22.59
N GLY A 664 -36.72 0.42 -22.96
CA GLY A 664 -38.11 0.78 -22.63
C GLY A 664 -38.33 1.25 -21.18
N ARG A 665 -37.27 1.42 -20.38
CA ARG A 665 -37.33 2.02 -19.04
C ARG A 665 -36.67 3.39 -19.01
N ILE A 666 -37.29 4.31 -18.29
CA ILE A 666 -36.70 5.63 -18.03
C ILE A 666 -35.78 5.51 -16.82
N ARG A 667 -34.49 5.69 -17.05
CA ARG A 667 -33.46 5.91 -16.04
C ARG A 667 -33.45 7.38 -15.67
N THR A 668 -33.32 7.68 -14.39
CA THR A 668 -33.28 9.04 -13.87
C THR A 668 -32.11 9.21 -12.90
N CYS A 669 -31.39 10.32 -13.00
CA CYS A 669 -30.43 10.75 -12.01
C CYS A 669 -30.53 12.26 -11.76
N GLU A 670 -30.09 12.71 -10.59
CA GLU A 670 -30.05 14.14 -10.23
C GLU A 670 -28.65 14.69 -10.51
N LEU A 671 -28.55 15.77 -11.26
CA LEU A 671 -27.32 16.52 -11.49
C LEU A 671 -26.89 17.18 -10.17
N ALA A 672 -25.85 16.64 -9.56
CA ALA A 672 -25.29 17.11 -8.29
C ALA A 672 -24.25 18.23 -8.49
N GLN A 673 -23.58 18.24 -9.64
CA GLN A 673 -22.59 19.25 -10.01
C GLN A 673 -22.64 19.46 -11.53
N ALA A 674 -22.75 20.72 -11.96
CA ALA A 674 -22.67 21.08 -13.36
C ALA A 674 -21.32 20.66 -13.99
N PRO A 675 -21.27 20.46 -15.32
CA PRO A 675 -20.02 20.20 -16.03
C PRO A 675 -18.91 21.20 -15.68
N SER A 676 -17.76 20.67 -15.28
CA SER A 676 -16.52 21.40 -15.01
C SER A 676 -15.81 21.83 -16.30
N GLU A 677 -14.71 22.58 -16.18
CA GLU A 677 -13.90 22.98 -17.35
C GLU A 677 -13.28 21.79 -18.12
N ASP A 678 -13.11 20.64 -17.48
CA ASP A 678 -12.67 19.40 -18.13
C ASP A 678 -13.83 18.56 -18.69
N GLY A 679 -15.08 19.01 -18.49
CA GLY A 679 -16.29 18.29 -18.89
C GLY A 679 -16.67 17.12 -17.97
N ASP A 680 -16.07 17.04 -16.78
CA ASP A 680 -16.53 16.14 -15.72
C ASP A 680 -17.78 16.74 -15.07
N TYR A 681 -18.80 15.92 -14.79
CA TYR A 681 -20.03 16.37 -14.10
C TYR A 681 -20.39 15.42 -12.96
N GLY A 682 -21.04 15.96 -11.92
CA GLY A 682 -21.45 15.19 -10.75
C GLY A 682 -22.94 14.84 -10.82
N TYR A 683 -23.30 13.63 -10.39
CA TYR A 683 -24.70 13.18 -10.39
C TYR A 683 -25.00 12.26 -9.19
N LYS A 684 -26.27 12.07 -8.88
CA LYS A 684 -26.78 11.09 -7.90
C LYS A 684 -27.76 10.15 -8.58
N ASN A 685 -27.53 8.85 -8.45
CA ASN A 685 -28.46 7.84 -8.95
C ASN A 685 -29.57 7.54 -7.93
N SER A 686 -30.41 6.55 -8.23
CA SER A 686 -31.49 6.07 -7.39
C SER A 686 -31.06 5.66 -5.96
N ASP A 687 -29.77 5.35 -5.75
CA ASP A 687 -29.20 5.06 -4.44
C ASP A 687 -28.85 6.32 -3.60
N GLY A 688 -29.06 7.52 -4.17
CA GLY A 688 -28.79 8.80 -3.53
C GLY A 688 -27.31 9.15 -3.37
N LYS A 689 -26.38 8.33 -3.86
CA LYS A 689 -24.94 8.57 -3.70
C LYS A 689 -24.43 9.50 -4.79
N SER A 690 -23.70 10.54 -4.37
CA SER A 690 -23.00 11.44 -5.30
C SER A 690 -21.85 10.72 -5.99
N ARG A 691 -21.75 10.92 -7.30
CA ARG A 691 -20.73 10.33 -8.17
C ARG A 691 -20.24 11.36 -9.17
N LEU A 692 -19.06 11.10 -9.75
CA LEU A 692 -18.42 11.98 -10.72
C LEU A 692 -18.23 11.23 -12.05
N ALA A 693 -18.91 11.69 -13.09
CA ALA A 693 -18.76 11.19 -14.46
C ALA A 693 -17.53 11.83 -15.10
N LYS A 694 -16.36 11.19 -14.97
CA LYS A 694 -15.12 11.68 -15.56
C LYS A 694 -15.06 11.43 -17.07
N VAL A 695 -14.59 12.39 -17.85
CA VAL A 695 -14.33 12.20 -19.29
C VAL A 695 -13.30 11.09 -19.49
N THR A 696 -12.26 11.03 -18.66
CA THR A 696 -11.24 9.97 -18.73
C THR A 696 -11.78 8.54 -18.56
N ASN A 697 -12.98 8.38 -17.96
CA ASN A 697 -13.62 7.07 -17.89
C ASN A 697 -14.17 6.61 -19.25
N LEU A 698 -14.50 7.55 -20.16
CA LEU A 698 -14.99 7.22 -21.50
C LEU A 698 -13.89 6.57 -22.36
N GLU A 699 -12.65 7.05 -22.28
CA GLU A 699 -11.52 6.42 -22.98
C GLU A 699 -11.20 5.04 -22.38
N LYS A 700 -11.25 4.90 -21.05
CA LYS A 700 -11.12 3.58 -20.40
C LYS A 700 -12.25 2.63 -20.80
N GLN A 701 -13.46 3.13 -21.01
CA GLN A 701 -14.56 2.35 -21.56
C GLN A 701 -14.27 1.95 -23.02
N ALA A 702 -13.70 2.84 -23.84
CA ALA A 702 -13.26 2.53 -25.20
C ALA A 702 -12.18 1.42 -25.24
N ASP A 703 -11.33 1.37 -24.22
CA ASP A 703 -10.31 0.33 -23.99
C ASP A 703 -10.87 -0.98 -23.41
N GLY A 704 -12.13 -1.00 -22.97
CA GLY A 704 -12.69 -2.13 -22.22
C GLY A 704 -12.13 -2.27 -20.80
N ALA A 705 -11.38 -1.27 -20.31
CA ALA A 705 -10.84 -1.22 -18.95
C ALA A 705 -11.86 -0.74 -17.91
N LEU A 706 -12.91 -0.05 -18.35
CA LEU A 706 -14.10 0.26 -17.55
C LEU A 706 -15.34 -0.29 -18.24
N SER A 707 -16.31 -0.68 -17.41
CA SER A 707 -17.54 -1.27 -17.88
C SER A 707 -18.55 -0.20 -18.36
N GLY A 708 -19.57 -0.64 -19.10
CA GLY A 708 -20.55 0.25 -19.71
C GLY A 708 -21.56 0.85 -18.75
N SER A 709 -21.80 0.24 -17.57
CA SER A 709 -22.69 0.76 -16.54
C SER A 709 -21.96 1.74 -15.63
N GLU A 710 -22.63 2.79 -15.17
CA GLU A 710 -21.98 3.85 -14.38
C GLU A 710 -21.69 3.42 -12.94
N ASN A 711 -22.31 2.32 -12.50
CA ASN A 711 -22.19 1.79 -11.13
C ASN A 711 -22.79 0.39 -10.96
N VAL A 712 -22.58 -0.20 -9.78
CA VAL A 712 -23.07 -1.53 -9.39
C VAL A 712 -24.59 -1.67 -9.43
N VAL A 713 -25.35 -0.66 -9.00
CA VAL A 713 -26.83 -0.75 -8.96
C VAL A 713 -27.38 -0.84 -10.38
N GLU A 714 -26.93 0.04 -11.27
CA GLU A 714 -27.31 0.01 -12.68
C GLU A 714 -26.85 -1.29 -13.35
N ALA A 715 -25.59 -1.69 -13.15
CA ALA A 715 -25.06 -2.94 -13.71
C ALA A 715 -25.86 -4.16 -13.24
N ARG A 716 -26.27 -4.19 -11.96
CA ARG A 716 -27.09 -5.26 -11.37
C ARG A 716 -28.50 -5.27 -11.98
N GLU A 717 -29.14 -4.11 -12.11
CA GLU A 717 -30.48 -4.00 -12.69
C GLU A 717 -30.48 -4.40 -14.16
N ASP A 718 -29.50 -3.92 -14.94
CA ASP A 718 -29.37 -4.25 -16.35
C ASP A 718 -29.03 -5.74 -16.56
N PHE A 719 -28.21 -6.32 -15.68
CA PHE A 719 -27.94 -7.75 -15.67
C PHE A 719 -29.21 -8.56 -15.36
N ILE A 720 -30.00 -8.16 -14.36
CA ILE A 720 -31.27 -8.83 -14.03
C ILE A 720 -32.27 -8.74 -15.18
N ASP A 721 -32.35 -7.60 -15.88
CA ASP A 721 -33.21 -7.46 -17.05
C ASP A 721 -32.77 -8.38 -18.20
N ALA A 722 -31.47 -8.46 -18.48
CA ALA A 722 -30.92 -9.39 -19.46
C ALA A 722 -31.16 -10.86 -19.08
N LEU A 723 -31.05 -11.17 -17.79
CA LEU A 723 -31.32 -12.50 -17.23
C LEU A 723 -32.79 -12.89 -17.42
N LYS A 724 -33.72 -11.98 -17.11
CA LYS A 724 -35.16 -12.15 -17.35
C LYS A 724 -35.48 -12.37 -18.83
N ALA A 725 -34.95 -11.50 -19.69
CA ALA A 725 -35.14 -11.61 -21.14
C ALA A 725 -34.58 -12.94 -21.70
N SER A 726 -33.55 -13.49 -21.05
CA SER A 726 -32.95 -14.78 -21.39
C SER A 726 -33.76 -15.98 -20.89
N GLY A 727 -34.77 -15.79 -20.04
CA GLY A 727 -35.58 -16.86 -19.46
C GLY A 727 -34.88 -17.63 -18.34
N LEU A 728 -33.84 -17.06 -17.73
CA LEU A 728 -33.15 -17.63 -16.57
C LEU A 728 -33.91 -17.34 -15.26
N SER A 729 -33.62 -18.10 -14.21
CA SER A 729 -34.33 -18.01 -12.92
C SER A 729 -33.93 -16.75 -12.13
N GLU A 730 -34.85 -15.80 -12.00
CA GLU A 730 -34.67 -14.61 -11.17
C GLU A 730 -34.40 -14.97 -9.70
N GLN A 731 -35.15 -15.93 -9.14
CA GLN A 731 -34.98 -16.34 -7.75
C GLN A 731 -33.56 -16.89 -7.47
N ARG A 732 -33.01 -17.67 -8.43
CA ARG A 732 -31.65 -18.20 -8.31
C ARG A 732 -30.61 -17.07 -8.44
N ALA A 733 -30.81 -16.16 -9.39
CA ALA A 733 -29.96 -14.99 -9.57
C ALA A 733 -29.94 -14.11 -8.32
N GLU A 734 -31.10 -13.81 -7.72
CA GLU A 734 -31.21 -13.02 -6.49
C GLU A 734 -30.45 -13.68 -5.32
N LYS A 735 -30.54 -15.01 -5.19
CA LYS A 735 -29.75 -15.76 -4.20
C LYS A 735 -28.26 -15.54 -4.39
N TYR A 736 -27.77 -15.63 -5.62
CA TYR A 736 -26.35 -15.42 -5.93
C TYR A 736 -25.92 -13.97 -5.73
N LEU A 737 -26.72 -13.00 -6.17
CA LEU A 737 -26.44 -11.58 -5.96
C LEU A 737 -26.34 -11.24 -4.46
N LYS A 738 -27.20 -11.84 -3.62
CA LYS A 738 -27.11 -11.68 -2.16
C LYS A 738 -25.83 -12.28 -1.59
N ALA A 739 -25.35 -13.41 -2.11
CA ALA A 739 -24.07 -13.99 -1.70
C ALA A 739 -22.88 -13.12 -2.15
N ILE A 740 -22.96 -12.53 -3.35
CA ILE A 740 -21.97 -11.56 -3.86
C ILE A 740 -21.91 -10.33 -2.95
N ASP A 741 -23.05 -9.80 -2.48
CA ASP A 741 -23.08 -8.69 -1.52
C ASP A 741 -22.31 -9.04 -0.21
N GLY A 742 -22.31 -10.32 0.19
CA GLY A 742 -21.48 -10.84 1.28
C GLY A 742 -20.00 -10.89 0.93
N ASN A 743 -19.66 -11.36 -0.27
CA ASN A 743 -18.29 -11.44 -0.78
C ASN A 743 -17.64 -10.06 -0.93
N VAL A 744 -18.41 -9.03 -1.30
CA VAL A 744 -17.94 -7.63 -1.35
C VAL A 744 -17.31 -7.21 -0.03
N ARG A 745 -17.99 -7.52 1.09
CA ARG A 745 -17.48 -7.20 2.43
C ARG A 745 -16.33 -8.12 2.83
N ARG A 746 -16.44 -9.41 2.52
CA ARG A 746 -15.44 -10.41 2.90
C ARG A 746 -14.09 -10.13 2.25
N TYR A 747 -14.08 -9.77 0.97
CA TYR A 747 -12.85 -9.65 0.18
C TYR A 747 -12.47 -8.21 -0.19
N ASP A 748 -13.17 -7.22 0.39
CA ASP A 748 -12.97 -5.78 0.12
C ASP A 748 -13.03 -5.44 -1.38
N LEU A 749 -14.08 -5.94 -2.04
CA LEU A 749 -14.24 -5.79 -3.49
C LEU A 749 -14.69 -4.38 -3.83
N LYS A 750 -14.04 -3.79 -4.84
CA LYS A 750 -14.39 -2.46 -5.30
C LYS A 750 -15.71 -2.47 -6.07
N PRO A 751 -16.58 -1.46 -5.90
CA PRO A 751 -17.82 -1.36 -6.66
C PRO A 751 -17.59 -1.47 -8.18
N GLU A 752 -16.51 -0.89 -8.71
CA GLU A 752 -16.21 -0.93 -10.14
C GLU A 752 -15.95 -2.35 -10.64
N GLN A 753 -15.34 -3.22 -9.83
CA GLN A 753 -15.11 -4.62 -10.18
C GLN A 753 -16.44 -5.40 -10.25
N ILE A 754 -17.35 -5.15 -9.30
CA ILE A 754 -18.66 -5.81 -9.32
C ILE A 754 -19.50 -5.33 -10.49
N ALA A 755 -19.50 -4.03 -10.78
CA ALA A 755 -20.19 -3.47 -11.93
C ALA A 755 -19.68 -4.08 -13.24
N ALA A 756 -18.35 -4.19 -13.39
CA ALA A 756 -17.72 -4.82 -14.54
C ALA A 756 -18.06 -6.31 -14.66
N ALA A 757 -18.12 -7.05 -13.55
CA ALA A 757 -18.54 -8.44 -13.55
C ALA A 757 -19.97 -8.60 -14.11
N PHE A 758 -20.92 -7.81 -13.62
CA PHE A 758 -22.30 -7.85 -14.09
C PHE A 758 -22.45 -7.40 -15.55
N ASP A 759 -21.72 -6.39 -15.98
CA ASP A 759 -21.71 -5.95 -17.37
C ASP A 759 -21.17 -7.03 -18.31
N ASN A 760 -20.11 -7.74 -17.92
CA ASN A 760 -19.55 -8.83 -18.71
C ASN A 760 -20.53 -10.00 -18.83
N LEU A 761 -21.20 -10.38 -17.73
CA LEU A 761 -22.23 -11.44 -17.76
C LEU A 761 -23.46 -11.00 -18.55
N ARG A 762 -23.87 -9.74 -18.45
CA ARG A 762 -24.95 -9.15 -19.26
C ARG A 762 -24.62 -9.24 -20.74
N GLU A 763 -23.43 -8.80 -21.14
CA GLU A 763 -22.97 -8.83 -22.53
C GLU A 763 -22.94 -10.26 -23.09
N LEU A 764 -22.51 -11.24 -22.29
CA LEU A 764 -22.55 -12.66 -22.66
C LEU A 764 -23.99 -13.15 -22.96
N LEU A 765 -24.98 -12.66 -22.20
CA LEU A 765 -26.40 -12.99 -22.39
C LEU A 765 -27.02 -12.27 -23.59
N THR A 766 -26.70 -10.99 -23.80
CA THR A 766 -27.41 -10.13 -24.75
C THR A 766 -26.70 -9.96 -26.09
N SER A 767 -25.44 -10.39 -26.22
CA SER A 767 -24.68 -10.15 -27.45
C SER A 767 -25.39 -10.75 -28.67
N PRO A 768 -25.60 -9.95 -29.73
CA PRO A 768 -26.16 -10.43 -31.00
C PRO A 768 -25.12 -11.21 -31.80
N GLU A 769 -23.84 -11.15 -31.42
CA GLU A 769 -22.77 -11.84 -32.12
C GLU A 769 -22.94 -13.35 -32.06
N LYS A 770 -22.70 -14.00 -33.19
CA LYS A 770 -22.65 -15.46 -33.25
C LYS A 770 -21.31 -15.92 -32.72
N SER A 771 -21.30 -16.44 -31.50
CA SER A 771 -20.14 -17.12 -30.96
C SER A 771 -19.74 -18.31 -31.84
N PRO A 772 -18.44 -18.49 -32.12
CA PRO A 772 -17.96 -19.63 -32.89
C PRO A 772 -18.06 -20.94 -32.11
N TYR A 773 -18.13 -20.89 -30.77
CA TYR A 773 -18.06 -22.08 -29.90
C TYR A 773 -19.38 -22.39 -29.18
N PHE A 774 -20.15 -21.37 -28.82
CA PHE A 774 -21.32 -21.53 -27.94
C PHE A 774 -22.60 -20.98 -28.56
N ASN A 775 -23.64 -21.81 -28.60
CA ASN A 775 -24.98 -21.36 -28.96
C ASN A 775 -25.61 -20.50 -27.83
N ALA A 776 -26.76 -19.88 -28.10
CA ALA A 776 -27.40 -18.98 -27.14
C ALA A 776 -27.83 -19.67 -25.83
N ALA A 777 -28.20 -20.95 -25.86
CA ALA A 777 -28.54 -21.70 -24.64
C ALA A 777 -27.29 -22.02 -23.81
N GLU A 778 -26.19 -22.41 -24.45
CA GLU A 778 -24.92 -22.63 -23.78
C GLU A 778 -24.39 -21.34 -23.14
N ARG A 779 -24.49 -20.19 -23.81
CA ARG A 779 -24.09 -18.90 -23.23
C ARG A 779 -24.89 -18.53 -21.98
N LYS A 780 -26.17 -18.94 -21.91
CA LYS A 780 -26.98 -18.78 -20.68
C LYS A 780 -26.43 -19.64 -19.55
N THR A 781 -26.09 -20.89 -19.83
CA THR A 781 -25.45 -21.78 -18.84
C THR A 781 -24.11 -21.23 -18.38
N LEU A 782 -23.27 -20.68 -19.28
CA LEU A 782 -22.01 -20.01 -18.91
C LEU A 782 -22.26 -18.83 -17.96
N ALA A 783 -23.20 -17.94 -18.31
CA ALA A 783 -23.49 -16.78 -17.48
C ALA A 783 -24.02 -17.18 -16.08
N GLU A 784 -24.86 -18.21 -16.01
CA GLU A 784 -25.44 -18.69 -14.75
C GLU A 784 -24.42 -19.43 -13.87
N THR A 785 -23.58 -20.28 -14.47
CA THR A 785 -22.48 -20.98 -13.75
C THR A 785 -21.37 -20.02 -13.34
N ALA A 786 -21.05 -19.00 -14.15
CA ALA A 786 -20.11 -17.96 -13.75
C ALA A 786 -20.63 -17.09 -12.60
N LEU A 787 -21.92 -16.70 -12.64
CA LEU A 787 -22.56 -15.99 -11.52
C LEU A 787 -22.53 -16.84 -10.24
N HIS A 788 -22.78 -18.15 -10.38
CA HIS A 788 -22.68 -19.10 -9.27
C HIS A 788 -21.27 -19.16 -8.68
N ASN A 789 -20.22 -19.29 -9.50
CA ASN A 789 -18.83 -19.37 -9.07
C ASN A 789 -18.36 -18.09 -8.37
N ILE A 790 -18.75 -16.92 -8.87
CA ILE A 790 -18.46 -15.63 -8.22
C ILE A 790 -19.16 -15.54 -6.85
N ALA A 791 -20.41 -16.00 -6.77
CA ALA A 791 -21.19 -15.99 -5.55
C ALA A 791 -20.68 -16.99 -4.50
N ASN A 792 -20.32 -18.21 -4.92
CA ASN A 792 -19.97 -19.34 -4.06
C ASN A 792 -18.61 -19.92 -4.47
N ASN A 793 -17.55 -19.11 -4.38
CA ASN A 793 -16.20 -19.51 -4.79
C ASN A 793 -15.64 -20.76 -4.09
N MET A 794 -16.19 -21.16 -2.94
CA MET A 794 -15.82 -22.41 -2.26
C MET A 794 -16.50 -23.67 -2.83
N GLU A 795 -17.47 -23.50 -3.73
CA GLU A 795 -18.17 -24.59 -4.43
C GLU A 795 -17.60 -24.83 -5.84
N ILE A 796 -16.54 -24.09 -6.22
CA ILE A 796 -15.77 -24.34 -7.44
C ILE A 796 -14.97 -25.64 -7.23
N ASP A 797 -15.10 -26.57 -8.17
CA ASP A 797 -14.56 -27.92 -8.08
C ASP A 797 -13.98 -28.32 -9.45
N GLN A 798 -12.82 -28.98 -9.44
CA GLN A 798 -12.15 -29.47 -10.65
C GLN A 798 -12.85 -30.70 -11.25
N GLY A 799 -13.77 -31.32 -10.49
CA GLY A 799 -14.42 -32.56 -10.83
C GLY A 799 -13.44 -33.73 -10.90
N SER A 800 -13.64 -34.60 -11.88
CA SER A 800 -12.78 -35.73 -12.19
C SER A 800 -11.54 -35.34 -13.01
N HIS A 801 -11.36 -34.04 -13.29
CA HIS A 801 -10.27 -33.54 -14.12
C HIS A 801 -9.03 -33.25 -13.28
N PRO A 802 -7.81 -33.47 -13.77
CA PRO A 802 -6.59 -33.22 -13.02
C PRO A 802 -6.14 -31.75 -13.00
N THR A 803 -7.04 -30.83 -12.69
CA THR A 803 -6.85 -29.38 -12.82
C THR A 803 -6.73 -28.60 -11.50
N CYS A 804 -6.69 -29.25 -10.33
CA CYS A 804 -6.54 -28.64 -8.98
C CYS A 804 -5.69 -27.35 -8.92
N ASN A 805 -4.50 -27.43 -9.49
CA ASN A 805 -3.55 -26.35 -9.65
C ASN A 805 -4.17 -25.06 -10.21
N VAL A 806 -4.90 -25.18 -11.31
CA VAL A 806 -5.56 -24.10 -12.03
C VAL A 806 -6.90 -23.75 -11.39
N THR A 807 -7.61 -24.72 -10.82
CA THR A 807 -8.84 -24.50 -10.02
C THR A 807 -8.55 -23.55 -8.85
N THR A 808 -7.38 -23.65 -8.21
CA THR A 808 -6.95 -22.69 -7.18
C THR A 808 -6.83 -21.25 -7.72
N VAL A 809 -6.33 -21.08 -8.94
CA VAL A 809 -6.28 -19.77 -9.62
C VAL A 809 -7.69 -19.28 -9.95
N GLU A 810 -8.57 -20.18 -10.37
CA GLU A 810 -9.98 -19.89 -10.61
C GLU A 810 -10.67 -19.38 -9.34
N VAL A 811 -10.54 -20.10 -8.22
CA VAL A 811 -11.12 -19.74 -6.92
C VAL A 811 -10.66 -18.34 -6.48
N TYR A 812 -9.35 -18.07 -6.57
CA TYR A 812 -8.82 -16.75 -6.24
C TYR A 812 -9.39 -15.67 -7.16
N THR A 813 -9.47 -15.95 -8.47
CA THR A 813 -10.02 -15.01 -9.45
C THR A 813 -11.49 -14.72 -9.18
N ALA A 814 -12.33 -15.73 -8.95
CA ALA A 814 -13.74 -15.55 -8.64
C ALA A 814 -13.96 -14.76 -7.33
N ALA A 815 -13.10 -15.00 -6.33
CA ALA A 815 -13.19 -14.35 -5.02
C ALA A 815 -12.69 -12.90 -5.02
N ARG A 816 -11.60 -12.58 -5.72
CA ARG A 816 -10.89 -11.28 -5.64
C ARG A 816 -10.97 -10.43 -6.89
N HIS A 817 -11.26 -11.03 -8.04
CA HIS A 817 -11.34 -10.39 -9.35
C HIS A 817 -12.56 -10.88 -10.15
N PRO A 818 -13.78 -10.73 -9.60
CA PRO A 818 -14.98 -11.19 -10.30
C PRO A 818 -15.17 -10.51 -11.66
N ASP A 819 -14.61 -9.31 -11.84
CA ASP A 819 -14.52 -8.62 -13.12
C ASP A 819 -13.70 -9.40 -14.15
N GLN A 820 -12.50 -9.85 -13.79
CA GLN A 820 -11.63 -10.61 -14.68
C GLN A 820 -12.17 -12.02 -14.92
N TYR A 821 -12.79 -12.64 -13.90
CA TYR A 821 -13.48 -13.92 -14.04
C TYR A 821 -14.57 -13.84 -15.12
N ALA A 822 -15.51 -12.91 -14.95
CA ALA A 822 -16.62 -12.73 -15.88
C ALA A 822 -16.13 -12.29 -17.27
N ARG A 823 -15.07 -11.47 -17.35
CA ARG A 823 -14.45 -11.06 -18.60
C ARG A 823 -13.90 -12.26 -19.37
N LEU A 824 -13.15 -13.14 -18.72
CA LEU A 824 -12.60 -14.34 -19.37
C LEU A 824 -13.72 -15.22 -19.93
N VAL A 825 -14.72 -15.55 -19.10
CA VAL A 825 -15.87 -16.36 -19.52
C VAL A 825 -16.60 -15.71 -20.69
N LYS A 826 -16.79 -14.38 -20.67
CA LYS A 826 -17.40 -13.63 -21.77
C LYS A 826 -16.56 -13.71 -23.05
N GLU A 827 -15.28 -13.35 -22.99
CA GLU A 827 -14.41 -13.27 -24.18
C GLU A 827 -14.32 -14.62 -24.89
N VAL A 828 -14.11 -15.70 -24.13
CA VAL A 828 -14.09 -17.06 -24.69
C VAL A 828 -15.48 -17.48 -25.16
N GLY A 829 -16.51 -17.16 -24.36
CA GLY A 829 -17.92 -17.44 -24.68
C GLY A 829 -18.41 -16.79 -25.97
N LEU A 830 -17.89 -15.61 -26.33
CA LEU A 830 -18.27 -14.86 -27.53
C LEU A 830 -17.32 -15.05 -28.70
N THR A 831 -16.02 -15.19 -28.47
CA THR A 831 -15.01 -15.13 -29.55
C THR A 831 -14.15 -16.38 -29.66
N GLY A 832 -14.15 -17.25 -28.64
CA GLY A 832 -13.22 -18.37 -28.55
C GLY A 832 -11.78 -17.97 -28.23
N LYS A 833 -11.55 -16.70 -27.90
CA LYS A 833 -10.24 -16.13 -27.60
C LYS A 833 -10.29 -15.42 -26.25
N TRP A 834 -9.12 -15.26 -25.64
CA TRP A 834 -8.98 -14.51 -24.40
C TRP A 834 -7.77 -13.59 -24.45
N THR A 835 -7.93 -12.35 -23.99
CA THR A 835 -6.84 -11.37 -23.86
C THR A 835 -6.35 -11.31 -22.42
N THR A 836 -5.11 -11.73 -22.21
CA THR A 836 -4.41 -11.69 -20.92
C THR A 836 -4.25 -10.25 -20.39
N SER A 837 -3.94 -10.12 -19.10
CA SER A 837 -3.58 -8.85 -18.44
C SER A 837 -2.41 -8.12 -19.09
N GLU A 838 -1.53 -8.86 -19.76
CA GLU A 838 -0.37 -8.36 -20.49
C GLU A 838 -0.69 -7.97 -21.96
N GLY A 839 -1.96 -8.07 -22.37
CA GLY A 839 -2.42 -7.70 -23.71
C GLY A 839 -2.17 -8.75 -24.79
N ARG A 840 -1.69 -9.95 -24.43
CA ARG A 840 -1.55 -11.07 -25.38
C ARG A 840 -2.86 -11.83 -25.54
N VAL A 841 -3.16 -12.26 -26.76
CA VAL A 841 -4.38 -13.00 -27.12
C VAL A 841 -4.08 -14.48 -27.23
N ALA A 842 -4.78 -15.31 -26.45
CA ALA A 842 -4.74 -16.76 -26.50
C ALA A 842 -5.92 -17.32 -27.33
N ASN A 843 -5.66 -18.31 -28.19
CA ASN A 843 -6.67 -18.96 -29.02
C ASN A 843 -7.06 -20.32 -28.42
N ILE A 844 -8.29 -20.44 -27.95
CA ILE A 844 -8.70 -21.61 -27.16
C ILE A 844 -9.27 -22.68 -28.08
N PRO A 845 -8.78 -23.93 -28.05
CA PRO A 845 -9.37 -24.99 -28.86
C PRO A 845 -10.83 -25.22 -28.51
N ILE A 846 -11.70 -25.35 -29.52
CA ILE A 846 -13.13 -25.62 -29.28
C ILE A 846 -13.34 -26.92 -28.48
N GLU A 847 -12.48 -27.92 -28.68
CA GLU A 847 -12.56 -29.20 -27.96
C GLU A 847 -12.18 -29.08 -26.49
N ALA A 848 -11.45 -28.04 -26.11
CA ALA A 848 -11.09 -27.80 -24.72
C ALA A 848 -12.28 -27.25 -23.91
N VAL A 849 -13.25 -26.61 -24.57
CA VAL A 849 -14.34 -25.87 -23.90
C VAL A 849 -15.73 -26.42 -24.21
N ARG A 850 -15.81 -27.56 -24.92
CA ARG A 850 -17.06 -28.32 -25.07
C ARG A 850 -17.34 -29.12 -23.81
N PRO A 851 -18.57 -29.12 -23.28
CA PRO A 851 -18.91 -29.87 -22.06
C PRO A 851 -18.39 -31.31 -22.10
N GLY A 852 -17.60 -31.67 -21.09
CA GLY A 852 -17.13 -33.02 -20.83
C GLY A 852 -18.18 -33.84 -20.06
N GLU A 853 -17.74 -34.92 -19.43
CA GLU A 853 -18.64 -35.81 -18.68
C GLU A 853 -19.22 -35.13 -17.44
N ASP A 854 -18.40 -34.35 -16.73
CA ASP A 854 -18.80 -33.67 -15.49
C ASP A 854 -19.73 -32.50 -15.77
N GLU A 855 -19.38 -31.62 -16.71
CA GLU A 855 -20.17 -30.41 -17.03
C GLU A 855 -21.53 -30.77 -17.60
N SER A 856 -21.62 -31.89 -18.34
CA SER A 856 -22.88 -32.42 -18.87
C SER A 856 -23.82 -32.94 -17.78
N LYS A 857 -23.28 -33.35 -16.62
CA LYS A 857 -24.03 -33.86 -15.47
C LYS A 857 -24.23 -32.83 -14.37
N TYR A 858 -23.51 -31.70 -14.43
CA TYR A 858 -23.57 -30.66 -13.43
C TYR A 858 -24.99 -30.12 -13.28
N ASN A 859 -25.46 -30.07 -12.03
CA ASN A 859 -26.79 -29.57 -11.71
C ASN A 859 -26.68 -28.32 -10.85
N LEU A 860 -27.04 -27.17 -11.43
CA LEU A 860 -27.05 -25.86 -10.77
C LEU A 860 -27.92 -25.79 -9.50
N ASP A 861 -28.93 -26.66 -9.35
CA ASP A 861 -29.74 -26.74 -8.12
C ASP A 861 -29.10 -27.62 -7.03
N LYS A 862 -28.04 -28.36 -7.39
CA LYS A 862 -27.23 -29.19 -6.49
C LYS A 862 -25.74 -28.92 -6.73
N PRO A 863 -25.29 -27.66 -6.54
CA PRO A 863 -23.97 -27.22 -7.00
C PRO A 863 -22.80 -27.92 -6.30
N ASN A 864 -22.98 -28.39 -5.06
CA ASN A 864 -21.98 -29.19 -4.34
C ASN A 864 -22.05 -30.67 -4.77
N SER A 865 -21.97 -30.94 -6.07
CA SER A 865 -22.03 -32.29 -6.65
C SER A 865 -20.65 -32.94 -6.87
N LYS A 866 -19.56 -32.26 -6.51
CA LYS A 866 -18.17 -32.65 -6.85
C LYS A 866 -17.94 -32.81 -8.36
N LEU A 867 -18.67 -32.01 -9.15
CA LEU A 867 -18.58 -32.02 -10.60
C LEU A 867 -18.13 -30.64 -11.03
N ARG A 868 -17.24 -30.58 -12.01
CA ARG A 868 -16.87 -29.31 -12.64
C ARG A 868 -18.07 -28.77 -13.42
N ASN A 869 -18.25 -27.44 -13.38
CA ASN A 869 -19.27 -26.76 -14.16
C ASN A 869 -18.70 -26.10 -15.42
N MET A 870 -19.59 -25.67 -16.32
CA MET A 870 -19.19 -25.18 -17.64
C MET A 870 -18.35 -23.89 -17.60
N ALA A 871 -18.58 -23.00 -16.63
CA ALA A 871 -17.73 -21.83 -16.44
C ALA A 871 -16.33 -22.21 -15.96
N SER A 872 -16.23 -23.14 -15.00
CA SER A 872 -14.95 -23.67 -14.52
C SER A 872 -14.15 -24.36 -15.63
N GLN A 873 -14.81 -25.18 -16.46
CA GLN A 873 -14.16 -25.74 -17.64
C GLN A 873 -13.59 -24.65 -18.56
N VAL A 874 -14.38 -23.61 -18.88
CA VAL A 874 -13.92 -22.51 -19.72
C VAL A 874 -12.71 -21.82 -19.10
N VAL A 875 -12.74 -21.51 -17.80
CA VAL A 875 -11.63 -20.83 -17.13
C VAL A 875 -10.40 -21.71 -17.07
N GLU A 876 -10.50 -22.92 -16.51
CA GLU A 876 -9.36 -23.81 -16.30
C GLU A 876 -8.66 -24.15 -17.63
N MET A 877 -9.45 -24.55 -18.64
CA MET A 877 -8.91 -24.96 -19.93
C MET A 877 -8.32 -23.78 -20.71
N THR A 878 -8.87 -22.57 -20.53
CA THR A 878 -8.32 -21.33 -21.10
C THR A 878 -6.96 -21.02 -20.51
N LEU A 879 -6.83 -21.08 -19.18
CA LEU A 879 -5.56 -20.79 -18.49
C LEU A 879 -4.47 -21.80 -18.87
N ILE A 880 -4.82 -23.09 -18.95
CA ILE A 880 -3.89 -24.14 -19.40
C ILE A 880 -3.40 -23.84 -20.82
N ASN A 881 -4.33 -23.65 -21.77
CA ASN A 881 -3.95 -23.44 -23.17
C ASN A 881 -3.20 -22.13 -23.38
N ALA A 882 -3.52 -21.06 -22.64
CA ALA A 882 -2.79 -19.80 -22.69
C ALA A 882 -1.32 -19.97 -22.24
N MET A 883 -1.08 -20.74 -21.16
CA MET A 883 0.27 -21.04 -20.68
C MET A 883 1.11 -21.80 -21.73
N TYR A 884 0.51 -22.76 -22.44
CA TYR A 884 1.17 -23.43 -23.56
C TYR A 884 1.40 -22.49 -24.74
N GLU A 885 0.36 -21.84 -25.27
CA GLU A 885 0.43 -20.98 -26.46
C GLU A 885 1.44 -19.84 -26.31
N HIS A 886 1.60 -19.31 -25.10
CA HIS A 886 2.51 -18.21 -24.82
C HIS A 886 3.91 -18.65 -24.38
N GLY A 887 4.21 -19.94 -24.44
CA GLY A 887 5.55 -20.49 -24.23
C GLY A 887 5.97 -20.64 -22.78
N TYR A 888 5.07 -20.45 -21.81
CA TYR A 888 5.38 -20.65 -20.39
C TYR A 888 5.64 -22.10 -20.02
N LYS A 889 5.14 -23.03 -20.83
CA LYS A 889 5.34 -24.48 -20.66
C LYS A 889 6.52 -25.03 -21.47
N ASN A 890 7.32 -24.17 -22.10
CA ASN A 890 8.51 -24.61 -22.83
C ASN A 890 9.53 -25.23 -21.88
N GLU A 891 10.13 -26.34 -22.26
CA GLU A 891 11.24 -26.89 -21.49
C GLU A 891 12.52 -26.14 -21.86
N MET A 892 13.15 -25.55 -20.87
CA MET A 892 14.45 -24.93 -21.01
C MET A 892 15.51 -25.88 -20.46
N GLU A 893 16.67 -25.96 -21.11
CA GLU A 893 17.84 -26.63 -20.55
C GLU A 893 19.00 -25.66 -20.45
N PHE A 894 19.77 -25.78 -19.37
CA PHE A 894 21.00 -25.02 -19.26
C PHE A 894 22.03 -25.53 -20.26
N VAL A 895 22.61 -24.62 -21.02
CA VAL A 895 23.71 -24.90 -21.95
C VAL A 895 24.93 -25.29 -21.12
N LYS A 896 25.52 -26.45 -21.41
CA LYS A 896 26.73 -26.96 -20.75
C LYS A 896 27.93 -26.89 -21.70
N LYS A 897 29.11 -26.60 -21.14
CA LYS A 897 30.41 -26.73 -21.81
C LYS A 897 30.80 -28.21 -21.94
N PRO A 898 31.82 -28.55 -22.77
CA PRO A 898 32.31 -29.93 -22.90
C PRO A 898 32.77 -30.58 -21.58
N ASP A 899 33.18 -29.76 -20.61
CA ASP A 899 33.58 -30.20 -19.26
C ASP A 899 32.39 -30.40 -18.30
N GLY A 900 31.15 -30.23 -18.78
CA GLY A 900 29.92 -30.38 -18.00
C GLY A 900 29.50 -29.13 -17.19
N SER A 901 30.32 -28.08 -17.14
CA SER A 901 29.99 -26.83 -16.44
C SER A 901 28.96 -25.99 -17.21
N LEU A 902 28.13 -25.19 -16.52
CA LEU A 902 27.15 -24.33 -17.19
C LEU A 902 27.83 -23.20 -17.98
N VAL A 903 27.38 -22.97 -19.21
CA VAL A 903 27.67 -21.73 -19.94
C VAL A 903 26.88 -20.62 -19.26
N THR A 904 27.56 -19.53 -18.92
CA THR A 904 26.94 -18.37 -18.28
C THR A 904 27.21 -17.11 -19.11
N VAL A 905 26.21 -16.24 -19.20
CA VAL A 905 26.33 -14.89 -19.78
C VAL A 905 25.87 -13.92 -18.71
N ASN A 906 26.71 -12.95 -18.36
CA ASN A 906 26.46 -12.01 -17.26
C ASN A 906 26.11 -12.69 -15.91
N GLY A 907 26.70 -13.86 -15.64
CA GLY A 907 26.47 -14.62 -14.40
C GLY A 907 25.13 -15.35 -14.34
N LYS A 908 24.29 -15.27 -15.38
CA LYS A 908 23.11 -16.13 -15.53
C LYS A 908 23.49 -17.32 -16.40
N ALA A 909 23.07 -18.52 -15.97
CA ALA A 909 23.19 -19.70 -16.80
C ALA A 909 22.42 -19.45 -18.10
N VAL A 910 23.08 -19.72 -19.23
CA VAL A 910 22.44 -19.61 -20.53
C VAL A 910 21.50 -20.79 -20.63
N GLU A 911 20.22 -20.49 -20.70
CA GLU A 911 19.20 -21.46 -21.03
C GLU A 911 19.02 -21.49 -22.55
N LYS A 912 18.86 -22.68 -23.11
CA LYS A 912 18.36 -22.87 -24.46
C LYS A 912 17.05 -23.62 -24.39
N LEU A 913 16.21 -23.39 -25.39
CA LEU A 913 14.99 -24.14 -25.57
C LEU A 913 15.36 -25.60 -25.81
N LYS A 914 14.99 -26.47 -24.87
CA LYS A 914 15.11 -27.92 -24.98
C LYS A 914 13.94 -28.48 -25.78
N GLU A 915 12.73 -28.00 -25.48
CA GLU A 915 11.50 -28.42 -26.15
C GLU A 915 10.54 -27.25 -26.27
N ASP A 916 10.10 -26.98 -27.50
CA ASP A 916 9.04 -26.02 -27.78
C ASP A 916 7.67 -26.69 -27.62
N LYS A 917 6.93 -26.27 -26.60
CA LYS A 917 5.57 -26.77 -26.33
C LYS A 917 4.49 -25.77 -26.74
N THR A 918 4.84 -24.69 -27.45
CA THR A 918 3.86 -23.66 -27.87
C THR A 918 2.76 -24.19 -28.81
N GLY A 919 3.04 -25.27 -29.54
CA GLY A 919 2.06 -25.97 -30.39
C GLY A 919 1.17 -26.98 -29.66
N MET A 920 1.44 -27.28 -28.38
CA MET A 920 0.64 -28.22 -27.60
C MET A 920 -0.69 -27.60 -27.19
N ARG A 921 -1.77 -28.38 -27.22
CA ARG A 921 -3.10 -27.95 -26.79
C ARG A 921 -3.70 -28.98 -25.84
N TYR A 922 -4.21 -28.52 -24.71
CA TYR A 922 -4.92 -29.35 -23.75
C TYR A 922 -6.41 -29.35 -24.11
N VAL A 923 -6.96 -30.53 -24.40
CA VAL A 923 -8.29 -30.70 -24.99
C VAL A 923 -9.05 -31.83 -24.30
N LEU A 924 -10.37 -31.83 -24.42
CA LEU A 924 -11.19 -32.96 -24.04
C LEU A 924 -11.45 -33.85 -25.28
N ASP A 925 -11.30 -35.15 -25.11
CA ASP A 925 -11.66 -36.17 -26.10
C ASP A 925 -12.32 -37.38 -25.42
N LYS A 926 -12.99 -38.25 -26.19
CA LYS A 926 -13.76 -39.35 -25.64
C LYS A 926 -12.89 -40.30 -24.80
N PRO A 927 -13.37 -40.73 -23.61
CA PRO A 927 -12.67 -41.72 -22.82
C PRO A 927 -12.58 -43.06 -23.56
N GLU A 928 -11.37 -43.62 -23.66
CA GLU A 928 -11.13 -44.95 -24.24
C GLU A 928 -11.12 -46.01 -23.14
N GLN A 929 -11.72 -47.17 -23.40
CA GLN A 929 -11.62 -48.34 -22.53
C GLN A 929 -10.37 -49.15 -22.91
N LYS A 930 -9.43 -49.30 -21.97
CA LYS A 930 -8.22 -50.11 -22.12
C LYS A 930 -8.31 -51.36 -21.25
N SER A 931 -7.77 -52.47 -21.75
CA SER A 931 -7.63 -53.70 -20.98
C SER A 931 -6.21 -54.23 -21.09
N GLU A 932 -5.65 -54.65 -19.96
CA GLU A 932 -4.35 -55.30 -19.89
C GLU A 932 -4.50 -56.62 -19.13
N THR A 933 -3.84 -57.66 -19.62
CA THR A 933 -3.78 -58.94 -18.91
C THR A 933 -2.47 -59.02 -18.15
N LYS A 934 -2.53 -58.99 -16.82
CA LYS A 934 -1.38 -59.22 -15.93
C LYS A 934 -1.39 -60.66 -15.46
N ILE A 935 -0.21 -61.24 -15.29
CA ILE A 935 -0.08 -62.53 -14.59
C ILE A 935 0.19 -62.19 -13.13
N GLY A 936 -0.77 -62.48 -12.26
CA GLY A 936 -0.64 -62.29 -10.82
C GLY A 936 0.49 -63.14 -10.23
N ALA A 937 0.93 -62.82 -9.02
CA ALA A 937 2.02 -63.53 -8.33
C ALA A 937 1.75 -65.04 -8.13
N ASN A 938 0.49 -65.48 -8.27
CA ASN A 938 0.03 -66.86 -8.22
C ASN A 938 -0.03 -67.56 -9.59
N GLY A 939 0.41 -66.91 -10.68
CA GLY A 939 0.37 -67.45 -12.05
C GLY A 939 -0.99 -67.33 -12.75
N GLN A 940 -2.02 -66.75 -12.11
CA GLN A 940 -3.31 -66.51 -12.76
C GLN A 940 -3.27 -65.28 -13.66
N ARG A 941 -3.92 -65.36 -14.83
CA ARG A 941 -4.14 -64.21 -15.71
C ARG A 941 -5.30 -63.38 -15.18
N GLU A 942 -5.01 -62.17 -14.73
CA GLU A 942 -5.98 -61.15 -14.35
C GLU A 942 -6.10 -60.14 -15.48
N SER A 943 -7.32 -59.96 -16.02
CA SER A 943 -7.60 -58.89 -16.97
C SER A 943 -8.06 -57.66 -16.19
N ILE A 944 -7.27 -56.61 -16.20
CA ILE A 944 -7.62 -55.31 -15.62
C ILE A 944 -8.15 -54.46 -16.75
N THR A 945 -9.38 -53.97 -16.62
CA THR A 945 -10.00 -53.04 -17.56
C THR A 945 -10.18 -51.69 -16.88
N TRP A 946 -9.77 -50.61 -17.52
CA TRP A 946 -9.93 -49.25 -17.03
C TRP A 946 -10.31 -48.29 -18.16
N GLN A 947 -10.98 -47.19 -17.82
CA GLN A 947 -11.23 -46.09 -18.75
C GLN A 947 -10.10 -45.07 -18.63
N THR A 948 -9.68 -44.52 -19.76
CA THR A 948 -8.75 -43.38 -19.80
C THR A 948 -9.51 -42.08 -19.57
N SER A 949 -8.87 -41.09 -18.94
CA SER A 949 -9.43 -39.75 -18.77
C SER A 949 -9.73 -39.10 -20.13
N GLU A 950 -10.76 -38.24 -20.15
CA GLU A 950 -11.10 -37.42 -21.32
C GLU A 950 -10.07 -36.32 -21.61
N ASP A 951 -9.23 -35.96 -20.64
CA ASP A 951 -8.20 -34.95 -20.81
C ASP A 951 -7.00 -35.48 -21.61
N LYS A 952 -6.72 -34.84 -22.75
CA LYS A 952 -5.65 -35.19 -23.68
C LYS A 952 -4.77 -34.00 -24.01
N PHE A 953 -3.53 -34.28 -24.39
CA PHE A 953 -2.70 -33.33 -25.12
C PHE A 953 -2.77 -33.60 -26.61
N ARG A 954 -3.05 -32.57 -27.40
CA ARG A 954 -2.88 -32.57 -28.85
C ARG A 954 -1.58 -31.86 -29.18
N ASP A 955 -0.69 -32.56 -29.86
CA ASP A 955 0.56 -31.96 -30.33
C ASP A 955 0.37 -31.13 -31.61
N ALA A 956 1.44 -30.46 -32.06
CA ALA A 956 1.43 -29.64 -33.26
C ALA A 956 1.12 -30.43 -34.56
N SER A 957 1.28 -31.76 -34.55
CA SER A 957 0.90 -32.63 -35.67
C SER A 957 -0.59 -33.02 -35.65
N GLY A 958 -1.30 -32.64 -34.59
CA GLY A 958 -2.69 -33.01 -34.35
C GLY A 958 -2.86 -34.38 -33.67
N LYS A 959 -1.76 -35.05 -33.30
CA LYS A 959 -1.81 -36.35 -32.63
C LYS A 959 -2.17 -36.16 -31.16
N LEU A 960 -3.08 -37.01 -30.68
CA LEU A 960 -3.48 -37.06 -29.28
C LEU A 960 -2.56 -37.95 -28.46
N HIS A 961 -2.18 -37.45 -27.31
CA HIS A 961 -1.41 -38.13 -26.28
C HIS A 961 -2.24 -38.17 -25.00
N SER A 962 -2.13 -39.26 -24.26
CA SER A 962 -2.62 -39.26 -22.87
C SER A 962 -1.93 -38.14 -22.11
N ALA A 963 -2.65 -37.37 -21.30
CA ALA A 963 -2.02 -36.44 -20.37
C ALA A 963 -0.99 -37.20 -19.53
N GLU A 964 0.31 -36.94 -19.76
CA GLU A 964 1.39 -37.64 -19.07
C GLU A 964 1.19 -37.51 -17.56
N SER A 965 1.20 -38.63 -16.84
CA SER A 965 1.16 -38.66 -15.38
C SER A 965 -0.01 -37.91 -14.72
N GLY A 966 -1.17 -37.85 -15.39
CA GLY A 966 -2.42 -37.43 -14.75
C GLY A 966 -2.60 -35.93 -14.57
N GLY A 967 -2.28 -35.10 -15.58
CA GLY A 967 -2.68 -33.68 -15.60
C GLY A 967 -1.99 -32.78 -16.62
N PRO A 968 -2.24 -31.45 -16.58
CA PRO A 968 -1.56 -30.48 -17.44
C PRO A 968 -0.11 -30.20 -16.99
N GLY A 969 0.41 -30.91 -15.98
CA GLY A 969 1.79 -30.78 -15.51
C GLY A 969 2.12 -29.39 -14.93
N PHE A 970 1.16 -28.76 -14.27
CA PHE A 970 1.35 -27.47 -13.61
C PHE A 970 2.12 -27.64 -12.30
N THR A 971 3.16 -26.85 -12.14
CA THR A 971 3.90 -26.64 -10.90
C THR A 971 3.31 -25.46 -10.13
N THR A 972 3.74 -25.26 -8.88
CA THR A 972 3.42 -24.03 -8.15
C THR A 972 3.80 -22.76 -8.91
N PHE A 973 4.96 -22.76 -9.59
CA PHE A 973 5.38 -21.62 -10.40
C PHE A 973 4.40 -21.36 -11.56
N ASP A 974 3.95 -22.42 -12.23
CA ASP A 974 2.97 -22.30 -13.31
C ASP A 974 1.63 -21.73 -12.81
N ASN A 975 1.18 -22.07 -11.60
CA ASN A 975 -0.04 -21.50 -11.01
C ASN A 975 0.09 -19.99 -10.78
N VAL A 976 1.23 -19.55 -10.24
CA VAL A 976 1.50 -18.13 -10.00
C VAL A 976 1.55 -17.38 -11.34
N GLN A 977 2.19 -17.96 -12.37
CA GLN A 977 2.22 -17.37 -13.71
C GLN A 977 0.84 -17.32 -14.37
N ALA A 978 0.02 -18.38 -14.22
CA ALA A 978 -1.35 -18.40 -14.72
C ALA A 978 -2.21 -17.31 -14.05
N GLY A 979 -2.05 -17.10 -12.73
CA GLY A 979 -2.67 -15.97 -12.03
C GLY A 979 -2.21 -14.61 -12.57
N LYS A 980 -0.91 -14.46 -12.85
CA LYS A 980 -0.35 -13.24 -13.45
C LYS A 980 -0.95 -12.94 -14.83
N LEU A 981 -1.18 -13.96 -15.65
CA LEU A 981 -1.88 -13.80 -16.94
C LEU A 981 -3.31 -13.24 -16.79
N VAL A 982 -3.97 -13.48 -15.64
CA VAL A 982 -5.33 -13.00 -15.37
C VAL A 982 -5.34 -11.59 -14.80
N PHE A 983 -4.58 -11.33 -13.75
CA PHE A 983 -4.68 -10.07 -12.97
C PHE A 983 -3.39 -9.24 -12.93
N GLY A 984 -2.33 -9.66 -13.61
CA GLY A 984 -1.10 -8.90 -13.83
C GLY A 984 -0.10 -8.92 -12.68
N TYR A 985 -0.37 -9.67 -11.61
CA TYR A 985 0.52 -9.82 -10.45
C TYR A 985 0.55 -11.26 -9.94
N ASN A 986 1.43 -11.58 -9.00
CA ASN A 986 1.60 -12.94 -8.48
C ASN A 986 0.50 -13.28 -7.47
N MET A 987 -0.19 -14.40 -7.66
CA MET A 987 -1.16 -14.91 -6.68
C MET A 987 -0.48 -15.28 -5.36
N PRO A 988 -1.07 -14.99 -4.19
CA PRO A 988 -0.55 -15.49 -2.93
C PRO A 988 -0.65 -17.03 -2.85
N TYR A 989 0.46 -17.66 -2.47
CA TYR A 989 0.58 -19.12 -2.52
C TYR A 989 1.63 -19.64 -1.50
N PHE A 990 1.32 -20.76 -0.83
CA PHE A 990 2.26 -21.53 -0.01
C PHE A 990 2.90 -22.64 -0.87
N GLU A 991 4.18 -22.48 -1.16
CA GLU A 991 4.90 -23.34 -2.10
C GLU A 991 5.04 -24.80 -1.62
N GLY A 992 4.90 -25.73 -2.58
CA GLY A 992 5.17 -27.15 -2.37
C GLY A 992 6.67 -27.47 -2.24
N PRO A 993 7.04 -28.76 -2.21
CA PRO A 993 8.42 -29.18 -2.01
C PRO A 993 9.34 -28.64 -3.11
N ALA A 994 10.32 -27.83 -2.73
CA ALA A 994 11.43 -27.45 -3.58
C ALA A 994 12.67 -28.26 -3.17
N THR A 995 13.32 -28.92 -4.12
CA THR A 995 14.60 -29.60 -3.87
C THR A 995 15.72 -28.74 -4.44
N PRO A 996 16.52 -28.03 -3.62
CA PRO A 996 17.73 -27.39 -4.10
C PRO A 996 18.67 -28.43 -4.74
N GLU A 997 19.47 -28.08 -5.75
CA GLU A 997 20.43 -29.02 -6.36
C GLU A 997 21.31 -29.68 -5.27
N GLY A 998 21.15 -31.00 -5.10
CA GLY A 998 21.87 -31.79 -4.09
C GLY A 998 21.36 -31.68 -2.64
N GLY A 999 20.22 -31.01 -2.40
CA GLY A 999 19.63 -30.79 -1.07
C GLY A 999 18.45 -31.69 -0.72
N LYS A 1000 17.98 -31.60 0.54
CA LYS A 1000 16.71 -32.22 0.99
C LYS A 1000 15.51 -31.39 0.48
N PRO A 1001 14.33 -31.98 0.25
CA PRO A 1001 13.11 -31.22 -0.07
C PRO A 1001 12.75 -30.22 1.03
N GLU A 1002 12.51 -28.96 0.66
CA GLU A 1002 12.07 -27.88 1.53
C GLU A 1002 10.60 -27.53 1.25
N TYR A 1003 9.79 -27.33 2.28
CA TYR A 1003 8.37 -26.95 2.15
C TYR A 1003 8.12 -25.55 2.72
N ASP A 1004 7.30 -24.74 2.04
CA ASP A 1004 6.83 -23.46 2.59
C ASP A 1004 5.58 -23.69 3.45
N MET A 1005 5.79 -23.83 4.76
CA MET A 1005 4.72 -24.18 5.70
C MET A 1005 3.81 -22.99 6.00
N ALA A 1006 2.51 -23.25 6.01
CA ALA A 1006 1.52 -22.32 6.55
C ALA A 1006 1.60 -22.34 8.09
N THR A 1007 2.22 -21.33 8.70
CA THR A 1007 2.35 -21.21 10.16
C THR A 1007 1.20 -20.41 10.76
N GLU A 1008 0.93 -20.63 12.05
CA GLU A 1008 -0.15 -19.94 12.76
C GLU A 1008 0.00 -18.42 12.71
N GLU A 1009 1.22 -17.91 12.96
CA GLU A 1009 1.54 -16.48 12.86
C GLU A 1009 1.24 -15.91 11.46
N ARG A 1010 1.66 -16.61 10.40
CA ARG A 1010 1.43 -16.17 9.01
C ARG A 1010 -0.05 -16.15 8.67
N LEU A 1011 -0.79 -17.19 9.02
CA LEU A 1011 -2.21 -17.29 8.73
C LEU A 1011 -3.03 -16.25 9.50
N LEU A 1012 -2.70 -15.99 10.76
CA LEU A 1012 -3.34 -14.93 11.54
C LEU A 1012 -3.01 -13.53 10.98
N LYS A 1013 -1.78 -13.32 10.49
CA LYS A 1013 -1.41 -12.09 9.79
C LYS A 1013 -2.18 -11.91 8.47
N ILE A 1014 -2.29 -12.97 7.65
CA ILE A 1014 -3.10 -12.98 6.42
C ILE A 1014 -4.55 -12.61 6.73
N LYS A 1015 -5.11 -13.16 7.81
CA LYS A 1015 -6.47 -12.82 8.27
C LYS A 1015 -6.59 -11.35 8.66
N ALA A 1016 -5.67 -10.86 9.49
CA ALA A 1016 -5.67 -9.48 9.98
C ALA A 1016 -5.55 -8.45 8.85
N GLU A 1017 -4.80 -8.78 7.79
CA GLU A 1017 -4.63 -7.94 6.60
C GLU A 1017 -5.71 -8.16 5.54
N ASN A 1018 -6.72 -8.99 5.82
CA ASN A 1018 -7.75 -9.40 4.88
C ASN A 1018 -7.18 -9.81 3.51
N LYS A 1019 -6.27 -10.81 3.49
CA LYS A 1019 -5.56 -11.27 2.28
C LYS A 1019 -5.99 -12.66 1.77
N PHE A 1020 -6.98 -13.32 2.36
CA PHE A 1020 -7.52 -14.59 1.83
C PHE A 1020 -8.36 -14.40 0.55
N PRO A 1021 -8.39 -15.35 -0.40
CA PRO A 1021 -7.85 -16.71 -0.29
C PRO A 1021 -6.34 -16.82 -0.58
N HIS A 1022 -5.73 -17.96 -0.24
CA HIS A 1022 -4.33 -18.32 -0.56
C HIS A 1022 -4.24 -19.76 -1.06
N GLY A 1023 -3.48 -20.01 -2.13
CA GLY A 1023 -3.21 -21.38 -2.57
C GLY A 1023 -2.27 -22.10 -1.61
N ILE A 1024 -2.44 -23.41 -1.45
CA ILE A 1024 -1.57 -24.27 -0.64
C ILE A 1024 -1.39 -25.62 -1.29
N ALA A 1025 -0.14 -26.05 -1.44
CA ALA A 1025 0.18 -27.40 -1.88
C ALA A 1025 -0.17 -28.41 -0.78
N THR A 1026 -0.89 -29.48 -1.16
CA THR A 1026 -1.29 -30.61 -0.31
C THR A 1026 -0.86 -31.93 -0.97
N MET A 1027 -1.05 -33.06 -0.27
CA MET A 1027 -0.65 -34.41 -0.71
C MET A 1027 0.80 -34.52 -1.20
N GLY A 1028 1.76 -33.95 -0.46
CA GLY A 1028 3.16 -33.98 -0.87
C GLY A 1028 3.47 -33.13 -2.11
N GLY A 1029 2.62 -32.16 -2.44
CA GLY A 1029 2.74 -31.29 -3.62
C GLY A 1029 2.11 -31.85 -4.89
N ILE A 1030 1.39 -32.97 -4.82
CA ILE A 1030 0.68 -33.57 -5.96
C ILE A 1030 -0.69 -32.91 -6.17
N HIS A 1031 -1.26 -32.34 -5.11
CA HIS A 1031 -2.55 -31.65 -5.11
C HIS A 1031 -2.40 -30.24 -4.56
N VAL A 1032 -3.39 -29.39 -4.82
CA VAL A 1032 -3.44 -27.99 -4.36
C VAL A 1032 -4.86 -27.70 -3.91
N GLN A 1033 -4.97 -26.97 -2.80
CA GLN A 1033 -6.23 -26.44 -2.28
C GLN A 1033 -6.09 -24.94 -2.01
N THR A 1034 -7.20 -24.30 -1.66
CA THR A 1034 -7.27 -22.89 -1.32
C THR A 1034 -7.67 -22.70 0.14
N ILE A 1035 -6.91 -21.88 0.87
CA ILE A 1035 -7.25 -21.43 2.22
C ILE A 1035 -8.15 -20.20 2.12
N HIS A 1036 -9.34 -20.27 2.72
CA HIS A 1036 -10.36 -19.22 2.68
C HIS A 1036 -10.50 -18.41 3.97
N ASP A 1037 -10.14 -18.99 5.11
CA ASP A 1037 -10.17 -18.33 6.42
C ASP A 1037 -9.39 -19.15 7.46
N VAL A 1038 -9.12 -18.55 8.61
CA VAL A 1038 -8.63 -19.25 9.81
C VAL A 1038 -9.36 -18.82 11.07
N THR A 1039 -9.54 -19.70 12.03
CA THR A 1039 -10.16 -19.37 13.32
C THR A 1039 -9.54 -20.18 14.45
N ARG A 1040 -9.52 -19.63 15.67
CA ARG A 1040 -9.12 -20.41 16.86
C ARG A 1040 -10.33 -21.15 17.41
N GLY A 1041 -10.23 -22.46 17.55
CA GLY A 1041 -11.24 -23.29 18.18
C GLY A 1041 -11.28 -23.11 19.70
N LYS A 1042 -12.33 -23.67 20.34
CA LYS A 1042 -12.47 -23.68 21.81
C LYS A 1042 -11.37 -24.48 22.51
N ASP A 1043 -10.72 -25.38 21.78
CA ASP A 1043 -9.57 -26.19 22.23
C ASP A 1043 -8.23 -25.43 22.12
N GLY A 1044 -8.25 -24.17 21.66
CA GLY A 1044 -7.08 -23.33 21.48
C GLY A 1044 -6.30 -23.57 20.18
N LYS A 1045 -6.70 -24.55 19.36
CA LYS A 1045 -6.04 -24.86 18.09
C LYS A 1045 -6.45 -23.91 16.99
N LEU A 1046 -5.56 -23.67 16.03
CA LEU A 1046 -5.89 -22.94 14.82
C LEU A 1046 -6.52 -23.91 13.80
N TYR A 1047 -7.75 -23.57 13.42
CA TYR A 1047 -8.48 -24.19 12.32
C TYR A 1047 -8.33 -23.35 11.06
N VAL A 1048 -8.21 -24.02 9.93
CA VAL A 1048 -8.04 -23.47 8.61
C VAL A 1048 -9.18 -23.98 7.75
N LEU A 1049 -9.83 -23.07 7.02
CA LEU A 1049 -10.92 -23.39 6.11
C LEU A 1049 -10.36 -23.65 4.72
N LEU A 1050 -10.36 -24.90 4.29
CA LEU A 1050 -9.98 -25.33 2.94
C LEU A 1050 -11.22 -25.49 2.05
N ASP A 1051 -11.07 -25.17 0.77
CA ASP A 1051 -12.03 -25.57 -0.25
C ASP A 1051 -11.97 -27.06 -0.55
N ASN A 1052 -13.07 -27.53 -1.15
CA ASN A 1052 -13.22 -28.89 -1.61
C ASN A 1052 -12.92 -28.90 -3.12
N GLN A 1053 -11.67 -29.21 -3.51
CA GLN A 1053 -11.30 -29.31 -4.92
C GLN A 1053 -11.35 -30.74 -5.47
N HIS A 1054 -11.60 -31.79 -4.67
CA HIS A 1054 -11.78 -33.18 -5.18
C HIS A 1054 -12.40 -34.16 -4.15
N GLY A 1055 -13.23 -33.68 -3.24
CA GLY A 1055 -13.90 -34.47 -2.22
C GLY A 1055 -12.95 -35.09 -1.19
N GLU A 1056 -11.86 -34.42 -0.87
CA GLU A 1056 -10.79 -34.92 -0.01
C GLU A 1056 -11.23 -35.01 1.46
N SER A 1057 -10.58 -35.89 2.22
CA SER A 1057 -10.93 -36.09 3.64
C SER A 1057 -10.67 -34.86 4.53
N THR A 1058 -9.92 -33.86 4.03
CA THR A 1058 -9.51 -32.65 4.75
C THR A 1058 -10.29 -31.39 4.34
N ASP A 1059 -11.41 -31.53 3.64
CA ASP A 1059 -12.24 -30.39 3.21
C ASP A 1059 -12.90 -29.67 4.38
N GLY A 1060 -13.08 -28.35 4.23
CA GLY A 1060 -13.69 -27.52 5.25
C GLY A 1060 -12.73 -27.14 6.38
N TRP A 1061 -13.22 -27.07 7.61
CA TRP A 1061 -12.40 -26.68 8.77
C TRP A 1061 -11.51 -27.83 9.21
N THR A 1062 -10.21 -27.72 8.97
CA THR A 1062 -9.16 -28.65 9.39
C THR A 1062 -8.17 -27.95 10.33
N THR A 1063 -7.36 -28.69 11.08
CA THR A 1063 -6.31 -28.07 11.92
C THR A 1063 -5.04 -27.79 11.14
N ILE A 1064 -4.27 -26.78 11.56
CA ILE A 1064 -2.97 -26.47 10.94
C ILE A 1064 -2.00 -27.66 10.97
N ASP A 1065 -2.07 -28.49 12.02
CA ASP A 1065 -1.27 -29.71 12.15
C ASP A 1065 -1.68 -30.79 11.14
N GLU A 1066 -2.96 -30.87 10.79
CA GLU A 1066 -3.45 -31.79 9.76
C GLU A 1066 -3.02 -31.34 8.37
N ILE A 1067 -3.06 -30.04 8.09
CA ILE A 1067 -2.48 -29.47 6.86
C ILE A 1067 -0.99 -29.81 6.78
N ALA A 1068 -0.23 -29.55 7.85
CA ALA A 1068 1.21 -29.84 7.85
C ALA A 1068 1.51 -31.32 7.54
N LYS A 1069 0.65 -32.25 7.96
CA LYS A 1069 0.78 -33.68 7.62
C LYS A 1069 0.47 -33.98 6.16
N THR A 1070 -0.50 -33.30 5.54
CA THR A 1070 -0.82 -33.51 4.12
C THR A 1070 0.18 -32.85 3.19
N GLN A 1071 0.82 -31.75 3.59
CA GLN A 1071 1.86 -31.11 2.78
C GLN A 1071 3.07 -32.03 2.57
N VAL A 1072 3.34 -32.96 3.48
CA VAL A 1072 4.54 -33.81 3.46
C VAL A 1072 4.23 -35.22 2.95
N LYS A 1073 4.99 -35.69 1.95
CA LYS A 1073 4.90 -37.09 1.50
C LYS A 1073 5.45 -38.01 2.60
N SER A 1074 4.72 -39.07 2.97
CA SER A 1074 5.13 -39.96 4.07
C SER A 1074 6.53 -40.54 3.85
N GLY A 1075 7.41 -40.46 4.85
CA GLY A 1075 8.76 -41.06 4.82
C GLY A 1075 9.93 -40.10 4.57
N TYR A 1076 9.69 -38.78 4.48
CA TYR A 1076 10.74 -37.76 4.38
C TYR A 1076 10.96 -37.02 5.71
N GLU A 1077 12.22 -36.86 6.15
CA GLU A 1077 12.59 -35.95 7.25
C GLU A 1077 12.44 -34.49 6.78
N ILE A 1078 11.74 -33.67 7.57
CA ILE A 1078 11.39 -32.29 7.22
C ILE A 1078 12.47 -31.33 7.74
N GLU A 1079 12.97 -30.43 6.89
CA GLU A 1079 13.53 -29.15 7.34
C GLU A 1079 12.52 -28.03 7.03
N PRO A 1080 11.80 -27.50 8.03
CA PRO A 1080 10.86 -26.41 7.81
C PRO A 1080 11.63 -25.15 7.43
N LYS A 1081 11.26 -24.49 6.33
CA LYS A 1081 11.77 -23.17 5.98
C LYS A 1081 10.63 -22.18 5.81
N ILE A 1082 10.77 -21.02 6.44
CA ILE A 1082 9.87 -19.89 6.28
C ILE A 1082 10.40 -19.07 5.10
N ARG A 1083 9.71 -19.10 3.94
CA ARG A 1083 10.05 -18.20 2.83
C ARG A 1083 9.39 -16.83 3.08
N ARG A 1084 10.16 -15.73 2.93
CA ARG A 1084 9.65 -14.36 3.09
C ARG A 1084 8.59 -14.06 2.02
N TRP A 1085 7.52 -13.39 2.46
CA TRP A 1085 6.34 -12.97 1.69
C TRP A 1085 6.65 -12.10 0.47
N ASP A 1086 7.79 -11.43 0.48
CA ASP A 1086 8.18 -10.42 -0.51
C ASP A 1086 9.43 -10.89 -1.25
N ARG A 1087 9.31 -11.91 -2.11
CA ARG A 1087 10.26 -12.03 -3.21
C ARG A 1087 9.75 -11.17 -4.36
N PRO A 1088 10.38 -10.03 -4.67
CA PRO A 1088 10.29 -9.48 -6.01
C PRO A 1088 10.80 -10.56 -6.96
N ASP A 1089 10.06 -10.77 -8.04
CA ASP A 1089 10.33 -11.63 -9.19
C ASP A 1089 11.79 -12.14 -9.28
N LYS A 1090 11.96 -13.46 -9.21
CA LYS A 1090 13.14 -14.14 -9.75
C LYS A 1090 12.78 -14.83 -11.04
#